data_AF-A0A0H5R3T3-F1
#
_entry.id   AF-A0A0H5R3T3-F1
#
_cell.length_a   1.000
_cell.length_b   1.000
_cell.length_c   1.000
_cell.angle_alpha   90.00
_cell.angle_beta   90.00
_cell.angle_gamma   90.00
#
_symmetry.space_group_name_H-M   'P 1'
#
loop_
_entity.id
_entity.type
_entity.pdbx_description
1 polymer ?
#
loop_
_entity_poly.entity_id
_entity_poly.type
_entity_poly.pdbx_seq_one_letter_code
_entity_poly.pdbx_strand_id
1 'polypeptide(L)'
;RPATRSRARRQTNICAMERTIVGAIRPDRTGKKRFKLSQAQLELVQAGVDDVLARMNLTRRQNVLPSQSWVDGLAVEESTKRAYDKHLRGLLYFFGLIGDFESLIILQPDAPHNVPAMNVDSILLYLDWRTLEEGTHLQRADGTAVLDTFGAQILSSGSWLDPDNVTQMGSALKAIHQKFDHRGAYQGVCPDCQLQRALTPPNRLGCDRHSPAPLIWRKGVPTQSTVFENAFKRIKKDLKDYRANGDTQLTPTEVLILRDYCMKENDPYFFMVYTIFIVFVKMFMRNDDAKNLDFNDFEESFFVINNNVVEKLAVWVDGKTEKRHDTKSLLLLHRDRDVPEFDAISHLLAHVGSLQLTSGCLFPGKRWFSCGRKIEHLRPITYDEFNKVFQELCRRLLRRRGPFGVHCARKTAYLFAVWYGANLIEAMKAARHAATVNATRYYKDAGAVINLIKATTPDDIVSRVQPKWQPVFVESGHVVRENLTMHSRRPGNELRSLVVLASEYIQRLQSRHFLGFDDHGHGISCQLLSQAILQREEVVDDPFQRYASALQRARASMPELMVEIDRAVQDMLEHVRQSATVTAAAVANVESIERAGDSLLSNEPLVASQAVEKRRQQMFGDFDIDRSQLGKLKTSQKLQFLVEIWQQCHAVDSARFSNPFRLFFSQSLRPLMECLTGHFQGDQAAFTEAWSTQKCKHRLFGRDLCNGKERCTLTRTL
;
A
#
# COMPACT_ATOMS: atom_id res chain seq x y z
N ARG A 1 -30.78 61.13 -16.46
CA ARG A 1 -29.62 61.59 -17.26
C ARG A 1 -28.73 60.39 -17.55
N PRO A 2 -28.23 60.23 -18.79
CA PRO A 2 -28.25 58.93 -19.46
C PRO A 2 -26.86 58.39 -19.91
N ALA A 3 -26.84 57.07 -20.13
CA ALA A 3 -26.30 56.32 -21.28
C ALA A 3 -24.83 56.46 -21.78
N THR A 4 -24.19 55.29 -21.84
CA THR A 4 -23.44 54.64 -22.96
C THR A 4 -22.17 55.26 -23.59
N ARG A 5 -21.13 54.42 -23.69
CA ARG A 5 -20.33 54.07 -24.91
C ARG A 5 -19.12 53.22 -24.51
N SER A 6 -19.12 51.90 -24.67
CA SER A 6 -18.72 51.15 -25.88
C SER A 6 -17.49 51.69 -26.64
N ARG A 7 -16.37 50.96 -26.52
CA ARG A 7 -15.33 50.85 -27.56
C ARG A 7 -14.80 49.42 -27.49
N ALA A 8 -15.47 48.51 -28.17
CA ALA A 8 -15.12 48.07 -29.52
C ALA A 8 -13.83 47.23 -29.52
N ARG A 9 -14.04 45.91 -29.42
CA ARG A 9 -13.14 44.87 -29.96
C ARG A 9 -12.74 45.28 -31.38
N ARG A 10 -11.53 45.80 -31.56
CA ARG A 10 -10.86 45.74 -32.86
C ARG A 10 -10.17 44.40 -32.94
N GLN A 11 -10.87 43.49 -33.61
CA GLN A 11 -10.32 42.37 -34.35
C GLN A 11 -9.09 42.85 -35.12
N THR A 12 -7.92 42.47 -34.65
CA THR A 12 -6.70 42.40 -35.46
C THR A 12 -6.31 40.94 -35.47
N ASN A 13 -6.74 40.26 -36.53
CA ASN A 13 -6.51 38.85 -36.86
C ASN A 13 -5.04 38.61 -37.28
N ILE A 14 -4.07 39.05 -36.49
CA ILE A 14 -2.65 38.82 -36.78
C ILE A 14 -1.92 38.58 -35.45
N CYS A 15 -1.77 37.31 -35.06
CA CYS A 15 -0.78 36.74 -34.11
C CYS A 15 -1.27 35.47 -33.39
N ALA A 16 -2.07 34.62 -34.05
CA ALA A 16 -2.39 33.30 -33.53
C ALA A 16 -1.30 32.24 -33.87
N MET A 17 -0.29 32.59 -34.67
CA MET A 17 0.77 31.67 -35.13
C MET A 17 2.14 31.84 -34.45
N GLU A 18 2.35 32.85 -33.60
CA GLU A 18 3.64 33.08 -32.91
C GLU A 18 3.82 32.24 -31.61
N ARG A 19 3.00 31.21 -31.38
CA ARG A 19 3.01 30.42 -30.12
C ARG A 19 3.53 28.99 -30.25
N THR A 20 4.39 28.71 -31.23
CA THR A 20 4.77 27.32 -31.54
C THR A 20 6.00 26.79 -30.79
N ILE A 21 6.75 27.62 -30.06
CA ILE A 21 7.80 27.15 -29.11
C ILE A 21 7.63 27.78 -27.71
N VAL A 22 7.09 28.99 -27.63
CA VAL A 22 6.99 29.76 -26.37
C VAL A 22 5.93 29.20 -25.40
N GLY A 23 4.97 28.40 -25.89
CA GLY A 23 3.86 27.87 -25.09
C GLY A 23 4.20 26.70 -24.16
N ALA A 24 5.32 26.00 -24.36
CA ALA A 24 5.71 24.83 -23.54
C ALA A 24 6.38 25.21 -22.20
N ILE A 25 6.52 26.51 -21.91
CA ILE A 25 7.22 27.02 -20.73
C ILE A 25 6.31 28.00 -19.96
N ARG A 26 5.30 27.49 -19.24
CA ARG A 26 4.52 28.28 -18.27
C ARG A 26 5.13 28.22 -16.85
N PRO A 27 5.01 29.29 -16.03
CA PRO A 27 5.74 29.45 -14.77
C PRO A 27 5.24 28.51 -13.65
N ASP A 28 6.15 28.02 -12.81
CA ASP A 28 5.85 27.38 -11.52
C ASP A 28 6.61 28.11 -10.41
N ARG A 29 5.98 28.19 -9.24
CA ARG A 29 6.18 29.13 -8.13
C ARG A 29 7.30 28.74 -7.13
N THR A 30 8.29 27.93 -7.51
CA THR A 30 9.11 27.20 -6.51
C THR A 30 10.64 27.38 -6.58
N GLY A 31 11.17 28.42 -7.24
CA GLY A 31 12.57 28.85 -7.03
C GLY A 31 13.68 27.89 -7.47
N LYS A 32 13.40 26.83 -8.23
CA LYS A 32 14.43 25.94 -8.82
C LYS A 32 14.96 26.55 -10.13
N LYS A 33 16.29 26.58 -10.33
CA LYS A 33 16.96 26.99 -11.58
C LYS A 33 16.29 26.24 -12.76
N ARG A 34 15.56 26.96 -13.62
CA ARG A 34 14.96 26.40 -14.83
C ARG A 34 15.93 26.61 -15.99
N PHE A 35 16.26 25.53 -16.69
CA PHE A 35 16.94 25.62 -17.98
C PHE A 35 16.01 26.33 -18.97
N LYS A 36 16.38 27.55 -19.36
CA LYS A 36 15.63 28.38 -20.30
C LYS A 36 16.60 28.92 -21.33
N LEU A 37 16.18 28.84 -22.59
CA LEU A 37 16.86 29.55 -23.67
C LEU A 37 16.48 31.03 -23.59
N SER A 38 17.41 31.90 -23.94
CA SER A 38 17.13 33.32 -24.14
C SER A 38 16.20 33.53 -25.34
N GLN A 39 15.56 34.70 -25.43
CA GLN A 39 14.67 35.01 -26.56
C GLN A 39 15.41 34.90 -27.90
N ALA A 40 16.64 35.41 -27.98
CA ALA A 40 17.48 35.31 -29.17
C ALA A 40 17.83 33.85 -29.52
N GLN A 41 18.08 32.98 -28.53
CA GLN A 41 18.27 31.55 -28.79
C GLN A 41 16.99 30.87 -29.29
N LEU A 42 15.83 31.26 -28.78
CA LEU A 42 14.55 30.72 -29.26
C LEU A 42 14.29 31.08 -30.72
N GLU A 43 14.63 32.31 -31.12
CA GLU A 43 14.53 32.76 -32.52
C GLU A 43 15.48 31.98 -33.43
N LEU A 44 16.73 31.76 -33.00
CA LEU A 44 17.68 30.90 -33.71
C LEU A 44 17.19 29.45 -33.82
N VAL A 45 16.63 28.91 -32.74
CA VAL A 45 16.05 27.57 -32.73
C VAL A 45 14.90 27.46 -33.72
N GLN A 46 13.98 28.43 -33.73
CA GLN A 46 12.85 28.43 -34.67
C GLN A 46 13.35 28.47 -36.11
N ALA A 47 14.25 29.41 -36.44
CA ALA A 47 14.83 29.54 -37.76
C ALA A 47 15.58 28.27 -38.20
N GLY A 48 16.37 27.68 -37.31
CA GLY A 48 17.12 26.45 -37.58
C GLY A 48 16.22 25.24 -37.80
N VAL A 49 15.14 25.10 -37.02
CA VAL A 49 14.14 24.03 -37.24
C VAL A 49 13.43 24.22 -38.58
N ASP A 50 13.05 25.45 -38.94
CA ASP A 50 12.38 25.73 -40.20
C ASP A 50 13.30 25.45 -41.41
N ASP A 51 14.59 25.79 -41.31
CA ASP A 51 15.61 25.43 -42.31
C ASP A 51 15.72 23.91 -42.48
N VAL A 52 15.80 23.14 -41.39
CA VAL A 52 15.88 21.69 -41.47
C VAL A 52 14.61 21.09 -42.09
N LEU A 53 13.43 21.56 -41.70
CA LEU A 53 12.17 21.11 -42.28
C LEU A 53 12.11 21.37 -43.80
N ALA A 54 12.54 22.56 -44.24
CA ALA A 54 12.62 22.91 -45.66
C ALA A 54 13.60 22.00 -46.42
N ARG A 55 14.82 21.84 -45.88
CA ARG A 55 15.87 20.98 -46.46
C ARG A 55 15.45 19.50 -46.56
N MET A 56 14.65 19.03 -45.61
CA MET A 56 14.16 17.65 -45.59
C MET A 56 12.84 17.46 -46.34
N ASN A 57 12.22 18.53 -46.83
CA ASN A 57 10.88 18.55 -47.43
C ASN A 57 9.82 17.93 -46.48
N LEU A 58 9.84 18.36 -45.22
CA LEU A 58 8.92 17.89 -44.18
C LEU A 58 7.88 18.96 -43.85
N THR A 59 6.62 18.54 -43.76
CA THR A 59 5.50 19.43 -43.42
C THR A 59 5.10 19.27 -41.96
N ARG A 60 5.04 20.38 -41.22
CA ARG A 60 4.54 20.43 -39.84
C ARG A 60 3.10 19.93 -39.78
N ARG A 61 2.73 19.27 -38.67
CA ARG A 61 1.35 18.85 -38.44
C ARG A 61 0.47 20.07 -38.15
N GLN A 62 -0.71 20.10 -38.76
CA GLN A 62 -1.73 21.13 -38.51
C GLN A 62 -2.63 20.73 -37.34
N ASN A 63 -3.30 21.72 -36.71
CA ASN A 63 -4.31 21.51 -35.66
C ASN A 63 -3.84 20.74 -34.43
N VAL A 64 -2.60 20.98 -33.98
CA VAL A 64 -2.09 20.36 -32.74
C VAL A 64 -2.70 21.05 -31.52
N LEU A 65 -3.28 20.25 -30.63
CA LEU A 65 -3.80 20.73 -29.36
C LEU A 65 -2.67 21.28 -28.49
N PRO A 66 -2.84 22.45 -27.85
CA PRO A 66 -1.84 22.97 -26.92
C PRO A 66 -1.66 22.02 -25.73
N SER A 67 -0.41 21.65 -25.44
CA SER A 67 0.05 20.90 -24.27
C SER A 67 -0.49 19.47 -24.09
N GLN A 68 -0.05 18.54 -24.94
CA GLN A 68 -0.05 17.10 -24.63
C GLN A 68 1.36 16.64 -24.23
N SER A 69 1.43 15.58 -23.41
CA SER A 69 2.69 14.89 -23.10
C SER A 69 3.31 14.34 -24.39
N TRP A 70 4.64 14.34 -24.49
CA TRP A 70 5.33 13.80 -25.67
C TRP A 70 5.01 12.32 -25.88
N VAL A 71 4.64 11.60 -24.83
CA VAL A 71 4.33 10.17 -24.86
C VAL A 71 2.83 9.88 -24.75
N ASP A 72 1.97 10.88 -24.94
CA ASP A 72 0.53 10.64 -25.07
C ASP A 72 0.21 9.75 -26.27
N GLY A 73 -0.80 8.89 -26.08
CA GLY A 73 -1.16 7.79 -26.98
C GLY A 73 -0.46 6.47 -26.65
N LEU A 74 0.58 6.48 -25.82
CA LEU A 74 1.23 5.25 -25.33
C LEU A 74 0.56 4.76 -24.03
N ALA A 75 0.53 3.44 -23.86
CA ALA A 75 0.03 2.79 -22.65
C ALA A 75 1.05 2.89 -21.51
N VAL A 76 1.19 4.08 -20.93
CA VAL A 76 2.11 4.40 -19.83
C VAL A 76 1.39 5.12 -18.69
N GLU A 77 1.77 4.81 -17.46
CA GLU A 77 1.25 5.42 -16.23
C GLU A 77 1.49 6.93 -16.18
N GLU A 78 0.58 7.70 -15.58
CA GLU A 78 0.66 9.17 -15.49
C GLU A 78 1.94 9.64 -14.79
N SER A 79 2.37 8.94 -13.74
CA SER A 79 3.64 9.22 -13.06
C SER A 79 4.86 9.00 -13.98
N THR A 80 4.79 7.97 -14.83
CA THR A 80 5.83 7.65 -15.82
C THR A 80 5.83 8.69 -16.95
N LYS A 81 4.66 9.13 -17.41
CA LYS A 81 4.53 10.23 -18.38
C LYS A 81 5.21 11.50 -17.87
N ARG A 82 4.92 11.91 -16.63
CA ARG A 82 5.56 13.07 -16.00
C ARG A 82 7.08 12.93 -15.92
N ALA A 83 7.59 11.74 -15.60
CA ALA A 83 9.02 11.45 -15.58
C ALA A 83 9.64 11.54 -16.97
N TYR A 84 8.99 10.97 -17.99
CA TYR A 84 9.46 11.04 -19.38
C TYR A 84 9.46 12.47 -19.90
N ASP A 85 8.38 13.22 -19.69
CA ASP A 85 8.28 14.62 -20.10
C ASP A 85 9.36 15.49 -19.45
N LYS A 86 9.71 15.24 -18.18
CA LYS A 86 10.82 15.94 -17.51
C LYS A 86 12.13 15.74 -18.27
N HIS A 87 12.42 14.52 -18.69
CA HIS A 87 13.65 14.16 -19.40
C HIS A 87 13.66 14.71 -20.83
N LEU A 88 12.54 14.60 -21.55
CA LEU A 88 12.37 15.11 -22.92
C LEU A 88 12.40 16.64 -22.98
N ARG A 89 11.88 17.34 -21.97
CA ARG A 89 12.08 18.81 -21.84
C ARG A 89 13.54 19.18 -21.67
N GLY A 90 14.31 18.38 -20.94
CA GLY A 90 15.75 18.59 -20.78
C GLY A 90 16.50 18.47 -22.11
N LEU A 91 16.14 17.48 -22.93
CA LEU A 91 16.65 17.37 -24.30
C LEU A 91 16.24 18.53 -25.20
N LEU A 92 14.97 18.94 -25.14
CA LEU A 92 14.47 20.08 -25.92
C LEU A 92 15.33 21.32 -25.67
N TYR A 93 15.62 21.60 -24.39
CA TYR A 93 16.52 22.68 -24.02
C TYR A 93 17.94 22.47 -24.57
N PHE A 94 18.52 21.30 -24.34
CA PHE A 94 19.92 21.05 -24.65
C PHE A 94 20.20 21.02 -26.16
N PHE A 95 19.33 20.39 -26.96
CA PHE A 95 19.44 20.40 -28.42
C PHE A 95 19.30 21.81 -28.99
N GLY A 96 18.41 22.63 -28.43
CA GLY A 96 18.32 24.04 -28.80
C GLY A 96 19.56 24.84 -28.40
N LEU A 97 20.22 24.48 -27.29
CA LEU A 97 21.45 25.12 -26.82
C LEU A 97 22.65 24.82 -27.74
N ILE A 98 22.82 23.57 -28.18
CA ILE A 98 23.96 23.14 -29.03
C ILE A 98 23.71 23.31 -30.53
N GLY A 99 22.51 23.75 -30.93
CA GLY A 99 22.13 23.91 -32.33
C GLY A 99 21.85 22.61 -33.09
N ASP A 100 21.54 21.50 -32.40
CA ASP A 100 21.11 20.27 -33.07
C ASP A 100 19.61 20.33 -33.41
N PHE A 101 19.30 21.15 -34.41
CA PHE A 101 17.92 21.41 -34.82
C PHE A 101 17.25 20.19 -35.45
N GLU A 102 18.02 19.29 -36.08
CA GLU A 102 17.48 18.06 -36.67
C GLU A 102 16.93 17.11 -35.60
N SER A 103 17.70 16.86 -34.54
CA SER A 103 17.24 16.06 -33.40
C SER A 103 16.12 16.74 -32.61
N LEU A 104 15.98 18.06 -32.72
CA LEU A 104 14.96 18.84 -32.05
C LEU A 104 13.57 18.70 -32.69
N ILE A 105 13.48 18.33 -33.97
CA ILE A 105 12.20 18.26 -34.71
C ILE A 105 11.21 17.31 -34.03
N ILE A 106 11.64 16.12 -33.61
CA ILE A 106 10.77 15.12 -32.96
C ILE A 106 10.18 15.62 -31.63
N LEU A 107 10.82 16.60 -30.99
CA LEU A 107 10.37 17.21 -29.74
C LEU A 107 9.44 18.41 -29.97
N GLN A 108 9.20 18.82 -31.21
CA GLN A 108 8.27 19.90 -31.52
C GLN A 108 6.81 19.42 -31.30
N PRO A 109 5.92 20.27 -30.76
CA PRO A 109 4.50 19.92 -30.63
C PRO A 109 3.88 19.49 -31.98
N ASP A 110 4.27 20.18 -33.04
CA ASP A 110 3.83 20.02 -34.43
C ASP A 110 4.79 19.20 -35.29
N ALA A 111 5.64 18.37 -34.66
CA ALA A 111 6.55 17.45 -35.33
C ALA A 111 5.86 16.68 -36.47
N PRO A 112 6.44 16.61 -37.69
CA PRO A 112 5.93 15.78 -38.79
C PRO A 112 5.77 14.29 -38.43
N HIS A 113 5.08 13.51 -39.26
CA HIS A 113 4.96 12.05 -39.03
C HIS A 113 6.25 11.27 -39.30
N ASN A 114 7.01 11.70 -40.31
CA ASN A 114 8.22 11.04 -40.83
C ASN A 114 9.50 11.74 -40.40
N VAL A 115 9.57 12.14 -39.13
CA VAL A 115 10.74 12.84 -38.56
C VAL A 115 11.95 11.92 -38.49
N PRO A 116 13.18 12.45 -38.72
CA PRO A 116 14.40 11.68 -38.51
C PRO A 116 14.55 11.29 -37.04
N ALA A 117 15.27 10.19 -36.78
CA ALA A 117 15.67 9.81 -35.44
C ALA A 117 16.67 10.83 -34.86
N MET A 118 16.69 10.99 -33.53
CA MET A 118 17.65 11.86 -32.87
C MET A 118 19.09 11.38 -33.08
N ASN A 119 20.03 12.33 -33.18
CA ASN A 119 21.45 12.04 -33.24
C ASN A 119 21.94 11.43 -31.92
N VAL A 120 22.53 10.23 -31.99
CA VAL A 120 23.07 9.55 -30.81
C VAL A 120 24.18 10.36 -30.15
N ASP A 121 25.06 11.02 -30.91
CA ASP A 121 26.18 11.77 -30.34
C ASP A 121 25.69 12.95 -29.51
N SER A 122 24.66 13.66 -29.98
CA SER A 122 24.03 14.75 -29.23
C SER A 122 23.34 14.26 -27.95
N ILE A 123 22.76 13.05 -27.98
CA ILE A 123 22.22 12.40 -26.78
C ILE A 123 23.34 12.09 -25.78
N LEU A 124 24.50 11.62 -26.25
CA LEU A 124 25.65 11.34 -25.38
C LEU A 124 26.19 12.62 -24.75
N LEU A 125 26.30 13.70 -25.53
CA LEU A 125 26.66 15.01 -25.01
C LEU A 125 25.67 15.49 -23.95
N TYR A 126 24.37 15.24 -24.12
CA TYR A 126 23.38 15.55 -23.10
C TYR A 126 23.60 14.71 -21.83
N LEU A 127 23.87 13.42 -21.96
CA LEU A 127 24.16 12.57 -20.82
C LEU A 127 25.38 13.08 -20.05
N ASP A 128 26.49 13.36 -20.74
CA ASP A 128 27.72 13.89 -20.15
C ASP A 128 27.47 15.27 -19.52
N TRP A 129 26.69 16.14 -20.16
CA TRP A 129 26.26 17.42 -19.57
C TRP A 129 25.46 17.27 -18.28
N ARG A 130 24.71 16.17 -18.11
CA ARG A 130 23.97 15.89 -16.87
C ARG A 130 24.83 15.22 -15.79
N THR A 131 25.79 14.37 -16.17
CA THR A 131 26.46 13.45 -15.24
C THR A 131 27.91 13.80 -14.91
N LEU A 132 28.62 14.53 -15.78
CA LEU A 132 29.95 15.06 -15.45
C LEU A 132 29.84 16.11 -14.34
N GLU A 133 30.93 16.27 -13.58
CA GLU A 133 31.01 17.24 -12.49
C GLU A 133 30.59 18.65 -12.93
N GLU A 134 29.87 19.36 -12.07
CA GLU A 134 29.40 20.72 -12.34
C GLU A 134 30.58 21.63 -12.67
N GLY A 135 30.47 22.38 -13.78
CA GLY A 135 31.54 23.27 -14.24
C GLY A 135 32.58 22.61 -15.15
N THR A 136 32.52 21.29 -15.38
CA THR A 136 33.39 20.63 -16.36
C THR A 136 33.09 21.11 -17.78
N HIS A 137 34.11 21.45 -18.57
CA HIS A 137 33.93 21.79 -19.98
C HIS A 137 33.44 20.59 -20.78
N LEU A 138 32.34 20.76 -21.51
CA LEU A 138 31.79 19.70 -22.34
C LEU A 138 32.60 19.57 -23.65
N GLN A 139 32.96 18.33 -23.99
CA GLN A 139 33.78 18.00 -25.16
C GLN A 139 33.15 16.86 -25.95
N ARG A 140 33.39 16.83 -27.26
CA ARG A 140 33.07 15.70 -28.13
C ARG A 140 34.10 14.58 -27.96
N ALA A 141 33.81 13.42 -28.54
CA ALA A 141 34.68 12.24 -28.45
C ALA A 141 36.10 12.46 -29.04
N ASP A 142 36.25 13.40 -29.97
CA ASP A 142 37.54 13.80 -30.56
C ASP A 142 38.27 14.90 -29.77
N GLY A 143 37.72 15.33 -28.62
CA GLY A 143 38.28 16.38 -27.76
C GLY A 143 37.86 17.79 -28.15
N THR A 144 37.07 17.98 -29.21
CA THR A 144 36.61 19.32 -29.62
C THR A 144 35.61 19.89 -28.61
N ALA A 145 35.74 21.19 -28.32
CA ALA A 145 34.84 21.88 -27.39
C ALA A 145 33.41 21.93 -27.95
N VAL A 146 32.42 21.66 -27.09
CA VAL A 146 31.01 21.86 -27.42
C VAL A 146 30.63 23.30 -27.11
N LEU A 147 30.23 24.03 -28.13
CA LEU A 147 29.80 25.42 -28.03
C LEU A 147 28.27 25.52 -28.08
N ASP A 148 27.73 26.57 -27.48
CA ASP A 148 26.34 26.94 -27.65
C ASP A 148 26.11 27.66 -28.99
N THR A 149 24.85 27.99 -29.28
CA THR A 149 24.45 28.69 -30.51
C THR A 149 25.06 30.09 -30.70
N PHE A 150 25.69 30.66 -29.67
CA PHE A 150 26.44 31.92 -29.76
C PHE A 150 27.96 31.73 -29.70
N GLY A 151 28.45 30.49 -29.72
CA GLY A 151 29.86 30.16 -29.70
C GLY A 151 30.49 30.13 -28.30
N ALA A 152 29.69 30.23 -27.23
CA ALA A 152 30.19 30.13 -25.86
C ALA A 152 30.38 28.65 -25.46
N GLN A 153 31.47 28.35 -24.75
CA GLN A 153 31.74 26.98 -24.32
C GLN A 153 30.73 26.52 -23.25
N ILE A 154 30.17 25.32 -23.43
CA ILE A 154 29.18 24.77 -22.51
C ILE A 154 29.86 24.07 -21.34
N LEU A 155 29.35 24.35 -20.14
CA LEU A 155 29.75 23.67 -18.91
C LEU A 155 28.70 22.62 -18.51
N SER A 156 29.18 21.49 -18.01
CA SER A 156 28.38 20.41 -17.44
C SER A 156 27.63 20.89 -16.20
N SER A 157 26.39 20.41 -16.07
CA SER A 157 25.49 20.76 -14.98
C SER A 157 25.71 19.94 -13.71
N GLY A 158 26.32 18.75 -13.79
CA GLY A 158 26.49 17.83 -12.65
C GLY A 158 25.20 17.42 -11.94
N SER A 159 24.04 17.65 -12.56
CA SER A 159 22.76 17.53 -11.86
C SER A 159 22.27 16.09 -11.68
N TRP A 160 22.88 15.09 -12.35
CA TRP A 160 22.50 13.68 -12.28
C TRP A 160 23.58 12.84 -11.62
N LEU A 161 23.44 12.67 -10.30
CA LEU A 161 24.25 11.73 -9.52
C LEU A 161 23.63 10.33 -9.47
N ASP A 162 22.31 10.23 -9.64
CA ASP A 162 21.57 8.96 -9.60
C ASP A 162 21.54 8.28 -11.00
N PRO A 163 22.10 7.07 -11.16
CA PRO A 163 22.10 6.33 -12.43
C PRO A 163 20.69 5.94 -12.90
N ASP A 164 19.67 5.96 -12.04
CA ASP A 164 18.28 5.73 -12.46
C ASP A 164 17.76 6.86 -13.37
N ASN A 165 18.28 8.09 -13.24
CA ASN A 165 17.91 9.17 -14.17
C ASN A 165 18.31 8.82 -15.61
N VAL A 166 19.50 8.23 -15.80
CA VAL A 166 20.00 7.80 -17.10
C VAL A 166 19.13 6.66 -17.65
N THR A 167 18.73 5.72 -16.79
CA THR A 167 17.84 4.62 -17.16
C THR A 167 16.46 5.13 -17.60
N GLN A 168 15.84 6.02 -16.83
CA GLN A 168 14.55 6.63 -17.14
C GLN A 168 14.61 7.47 -18.43
N MET A 169 15.71 8.20 -18.63
CA MET A 169 15.97 8.96 -19.85
C MET A 169 16.04 8.05 -21.09
N GLY A 170 16.74 6.91 -21.00
CA GLY A 170 16.76 5.90 -22.06
C GLY A 170 15.36 5.34 -22.35
N SER A 171 14.54 5.11 -21.32
CA SER A 171 13.14 4.69 -21.51
C SER A 171 12.28 5.78 -22.17
N ALA A 172 12.46 7.05 -21.80
CA ALA A 172 11.76 8.17 -22.41
C ALA A 172 12.12 8.34 -23.90
N LEU A 173 13.42 8.22 -24.22
CA LEU A 173 13.91 8.22 -25.60
C LEU A 173 13.28 7.10 -26.43
N LYS A 174 13.26 5.88 -25.89
CA LYS A 174 12.62 4.74 -26.57
C LYS A 174 11.13 5.00 -26.82
N ALA A 175 10.42 5.54 -25.83
CA ALA A 175 8.99 5.82 -25.93
C ALA A 175 8.67 6.87 -27.00
N ILE A 176 9.35 8.01 -27.01
CA ILE A 176 9.10 9.05 -28.03
C ILE A 176 9.42 8.55 -29.44
N HIS A 177 10.50 7.80 -29.64
CA HIS A 177 10.84 7.24 -30.96
C HIS A 177 9.79 6.22 -31.42
N GLN A 178 9.29 5.37 -30.52
CA GLN A 178 8.20 4.43 -30.83
C GLN A 178 6.90 5.12 -31.23
N LYS A 179 6.61 6.32 -30.70
CA LYS A 179 5.44 7.11 -31.08
C LYS A 179 5.51 7.61 -32.54
N PHE A 180 6.70 7.85 -33.05
CA PHE A 180 6.96 8.22 -34.44
C PHE A 180 7.39 7.02 -35.30
N ASP A 181 6.98 5.81 -34.92
CA ASP A 181 7.22 4.55 -35.62
C ASP A 181 8.69 4.21 -35.94
N HIS A 182 9.63 4.79 -35.21
CA HIS A 182 11.02 4.32 -35.23
C HIS A 182 11.14 2.98 -34.53
N ARG A 183 11.56 1.95 -35.26
CA ARG A 183 11.81 0.59 -34.74
C ARG A 183 13.16 0.06 -35.20
N GLY A 184 13.67 -0.91 -34.45
CA GLY A 184 14.93 -1.58 -34.75
C GLY A 184 16.18 -0.74 -34.49
N ALA A 185 17.31 -1.31 -34.90
CA ALA A 185 18.64 -0.76 -34.64
C ALA A 185 18.80 0.65 -35.22
N TYR A 186 19.49 1.51 -34.47
CA TYR A 186 19.82 2.85 -34.91
C TYR A 186 20.74 2.82 -36.13
N GLN A 187 20.42 3.63 -37.13
CA GLN A 187 21.25 3.84 -38.31
C GLN A 187 21.48 5.34 -38.49
N GLY A 188 22.76 5.71 -38.53
CA GLY A 188 23.18 7.07 -38.84
C GLY A 188 22.98 7.39 -40.32
N VAL A 189 23.35 8.62 -40.68
CA VAL A 189 23.39 9.07 -42.06
C VAL A 189 24.54 8.39 -42.80
N CYS A 190 24.31 7.97 -44.04
CA CYS A 190 25.36 7.50 -44.94
C CYS A 190 25.85 8.67 -45.83
N PRO A 191 27.13 9.09 -45.72
CA PRO A 191 27.68 10.18 -46.54
C PRO A 191 27.55 9.92 -48.04
N ASP A 192 27.78 8.67 -48.48
CA ASP A 192 27.67 8.29 -49.90
C ASP A 192 26.22 8.40 -50.39
N CYS A 193 25.23 8.02 -49.57
CA CYS A 193 23.82 8.22 -49.90
C CYS A 193 23.45 9.69 -50.02
N GLN A 194 23.99 10.56 -49.16
CA GLN A 194 23.75 12.01 -49.24
C GLN A 194 24.40 12.61 -50.49
N LEU A 195 25.65 12.24 -50.76
CA LEU A 195 26.37 12.69 -51.94
C LEU A 195 25.67 12.26 -53.22
N GLN A 196 25.26 10.99 -53.32
CA GLN A 196 24.53 10.51 -54.49
C GLN A 196 23.17 11.19 -54.68
N ARG A 197 22.45 11.51 -53.59
CA ARG A 197 21.21 12.30 -53.66
C ARG A 197 21.46 13.71 -54.19
N ALA A 198 22.60 14.32 -53.85
CA ALA A 198 22.96 15.65 -54.35
C ALA A 198 23.39 15.62 -55.83
N LEU A 199 24.02 14.53 -56.28
CA LEU A 199 24.64 14.42 -57.62
C LEU A 199 23.75 13.76 -58.69
N THR A 200 22.71 13.01 -58.33
CA THR A 200 21.94 12.19 -59.28
C THR A 200 20.48 12.64 -59.39
N PRO A 201 19.84 12.60 -60.59
CA PRO A 201 18.40 12.76 -60.72
C PRO A 201 17.62 11.77 -59.83
N PRO A 202 16.34 12.05 -59.49
CA PRO A 202 15.57 11.43 -58.40
C PRO A 202 15.37 9.90 -58.44
N ASN A 203 15.93 9.20 -59.44
CA ASN A 203 15.71 7.78 -59.70
C ASN A 203 16.82 6.84 -59.20
N ARG A 204 17.92 7.32 -58.60
CA ARG A 204 18.86 6.43 -57.87
C ARG A 204 18.47 6.32 -56.40
N LEU A 205 18.13 5.10 -55.98
CA LEU A 205 17.58 4.76 -54.66
C LEU A 205 18.66 4.56 -53.56
N GLY A 206 19.88 5.09 -53.72
CA GLY A 206 20.95 5.03 -52.70
C GLY A 206 22.27 4.47 -53.20
N CYS A 207 23.30 4.54 -52.34
CA CYS A 207 24.63 3.96 -52.63
C CYS A 207 24.55 2.45 -52.75
N ASP A 208 25.60 1.82 -53.29
CA ASP A 208 25.63 0.38 -53.56
C ASP A 208 25.32 -0.49 -52.32
N ARG A 209 25.64 0.01 -51.11
CA ARG A 209 25.37 -0.68 -49.83
C ARG A 209 23.94 -0.49 -49.30
N HIS A 210 23.23 0.52 -49.78
CA HIS A 210 21.94 0.96 -49.25
C HIS A 210 20.88 1.08 -50.35
N SER A 211 21.11 0.53 -51.55
CA SER A 211 20.07 0.42 -52.57
C SER A 211 19.18 -0.81 -52.29
N PRO A 212 17.85 -0.73 -52.42
CA PRO A 212 17.05 0.42 -52.85
C PRO A 212 16.53 1.32 -51.70
N ALA A 213 17.12 1.23 -50.50
CA ALA A 213 16.64 1.91 -49.29
C ALA A 213 17.69 2.90 -48.73
N PRO A 214 17.80 4.11 -49.30
CA PRO A 214 18.93 5.01 -49.05
C PRO A 214 18.91 5.54 -47.60
N LEU A 215 20.09 5.59 -46.98
CA LEU A 215 20.26 6.15 -45.63
C LEU A 215 20.62 7.63 -45.67
N ILE A 216 19.68 8.45 -46.14
CA ILE A 216 19.89 9.91 -46.22
C ILE A 216 19.66 10.59 -44.87
N TRP A 217 18.74 10.03 -44.08
CA TRP A 217 18.33 10.54 -42.77
C TRP A 217 18.51 9.46 -41.70
N ARG A 218 18.68 9.90 -40.45
CA ARG A 218 18.78 9.00 -39.30
C ARG A 218 17.47 8.24 -39.09
N LYS A 219 17.55 6.95 -38.78
CA LYS A 219 16.39 6.11 -38.49
C LYS A 219 16.66 5.10 -37.38
N GLY A 220 15.59 4.51 -36.86
CA GLY A 220 15.66 3.52 -35.78
C GLY A 220 15.74 4.16 -34.40
N VAL A 221 16.05 3.36 -33.39
CA VAL A 221 15.98 3.81 -31.98
C VAL A 221 17.38 4.10 -31.43
N PRO A 222 17.74 5.35 -31.09
CA PRO A 222 19.10 5.71 -30.64
C PRO A 222 19.60 4.91 -29.45
N THR A 223 18.71 4.45 -28.56
CA THR A 223 19.08 3.64 -27.39
C THR A 223 19.51 2.21 -27.73
N GLN A 224 19.33 1.77 -28.99
CA GLN A 224 19.81 0.49 -29.53
C GLN A 224 21.13 0.65 -30.30
N SER A 225 21.75 1.84 -30.28
CA SER A 225 23.11 2.04 -30.78
C SER A 225 24.13 1.41 -29.83
N THR A 226 25.14 0.75 -30.38
CA THR A 226 26.28 0.22 -29.60
C THR A 226 27.01 1.34 -28.85
N VAL A 227 27.10 2.53 -29.44
CA VAL A 227 27.73 3.70 -28.81
C VAL A 227 26.92 4.17 -27.61
N PHE A 228 25.58 4.17 -27.72
CA PHE A 228 24.70 4.48 -26.60
C PHE A 228 24.84 3.45 -25.47
N GLU A 229 24.81 2.17 -25.79
CA GLU A 229 24.96 1.10 -24.79
C GLU A 229 26.30 1.17 -24.06
N ASN A 230 27.39 1.45 -24.79
CA ASN A 230 28.72 1.58 -24.21
C ASN A 230 28.82 2.81 -23.29
N ALA A 231 28.30 3.97 -23.73
CA ALA A 231 28.26 5.17 -22.90
C ALA A 231 27.37 4.98 -21.67
N PHE A 232 26.24 4.31 -21.81
CA PHE A 232 25.34 3.97 -20.71
C PHE A 232 26.04 3.09 -19.66
N LYS A 233 26.79 2.07 -20.10
CA LYS A 233 27.61 1.22 -19.22
C LYS A 233 28.72 2.01 -18.53
N ARG A 234 29.41 2.90 -19.27
CA ARG A 234 30.44 3.82 -18.73
C ARG A 234 29.86 4.68 -17.61
N ILE A 235 28.79 5.41 -17.89
CA ILE A 235 28.16 6.32 -16.91
C ILE A 235 27.68 5.56 -15.68
N LYS A 236 27.10 4.36 -15.84
CA LYS A 236 26.72 3.53 -14.68
C LYS A 236 27.92 3.09 -13.84
N LYS A 237 29.08 2.87 -14.45
CA LYS A 237 30.33 2.58 -13.74
C LYS A 237 30.87 3.82 -13.03
N ASP A 238 30.78 4.99 -13.66
CA ASP A 238 31.25 6.25 -13.07
C ASP A 238 30.39 6.66 -11.87
N LEU A 239 29.08 6.39 -11.94
CA LEU A 239 28.11 6.63 -10.87
C LEU A 239 27.97 5.45 -9.88
N LYS A 240 28.86 4.44 -9.91
CA LYS A 240 28.75 3.22 -9.08
C LYS A 240 28.75 3.50 -7.58
N ASP A 241 29.38 4.59 -7.16
CA ASP A 241 29.54 4.96 -5.75
C ASP A 241 28.33 5.76 -5.24
N TYR A 242 27.39 6.10 -6.12
CA TYR A 242 26.11 6.67 -5.70
C TYR A 242 25.40 5.73 -4.72
N ARG A 243 24.89 6.31 -3.64
CA ARG A 243 24.06 5.64 -2.65
C ARG A 243 22.77 6.44 -2.52
N ALA A 244 21.67 5.85 -2.95
CA ALA A 244 20.36 6.47 -2.82
C ALA A 244 20.01 6.60 -1.33
N ASN A 245 19.93 7.83 -0.83
CA ASN A 245 19.41 8.13 0.50
C ASN A 245 17.87 8.09 0.43
N GLY A 246 17.30 6.88 0.53
CA GLY A 246 15.85 6.72 0.60
C GLY A 246 15.30 7.07 1.99
N ASP A 247 14.01 7.42 2.06
CA ASP A 247 13.29 7.72 3.30
C ASP A 247 13.64 6.73 4.43
N THR A 248 13.77 7.22 5.64
CA THR A 248 14.16 6.39 6.79
C THR A 248 12.94 5.84 7.53
N GLN A 249 13.02 4.64 8.10
CA GLN A 249 11.98 4.19 9.03
C GLN A 249 12.00 5.02 10.31
N LEU A 250 10.86 5.18 10.98
CA LEU A 250 10.76 5.73 12.32
C LEU A 250 10.79 4.58 13.33
N THR A 251 11.55 4.71 14.40
CA THR A 251 11.51 3.74 15.51
C THR A 251 10.20 3.84 16.27
N PRO A 252 9.74 2.80 16.99
CA PRO A 252 8.54 2.89 17.81
C PRO A 252 8.56 4.09 18.77
N THR A 253 9.69 4.36 19.41
CA THR A 253 9.87 5.55 20.26
C THR A 253 9.71 6.87 19.49
N GLU A 254 10.24 6.96 18.27
CA GLU A 254 10.02 8.15 17.42
C GLU A 254 8.54 8.31 17.02
N VAL A 255 7.81 7.21 16.81
CA VAL A 255 6.37 7.24 16.56
C VAL A 255 5.60 7.71 17.80
N LEU A 256 6.01 7.31 19.01
CA LEU A 256 5.44 7.83 20.26
C LEU A 256 5.68 9.32 20.43
N ILE A 257 6.90 9.80 20.14
CA ILE A 257 7.22 11.23 20.20
C ILE A 257 6.31 12.03 19.24
N LEU A 258 6.12 11.52 18.02
CA LEU A 258 5.21 12.14 17.05
C LEU A 258 3.77 12.16 17.56
N ARG A 259 3.30 11.04 18.13
CA ARG A 259 1.98 10.94 18.75
C ARG A 259 1.81 11.98 19.84
N ASP A 260 2.70 11.99 20.83
CA ASP A 260 2.60 12.84 22.01
C ASP A 260 2.57 14.31 21.63
N TYR A 261 3.37 14.72 20.63
CA TYR A 261 3.28 16.07 20.09
C TYR A 261 1.91 16.34 19.46
N CYS A 262 1.48 15.52 18.51
CA CYS A 262 0.21 15.72 17.80
C CYS A 262 -1.01 15.75 18.74
N MET A 263 -0.97 15.00 19.84
CA MET A 263 -2.04 14.96 20.84
C MET A 263 -1.99 16.17 21.78
N LYS A 264 -0.80 16.68 22.11
CA LYS A 264 -0.60 17.84 23.00
C LYS A 264 -0.98 19.17 22.36
N GLU A 265 -0.90 19.32 21.04
CA GLU A 265 -1.25 20.59 20.39
C GLU A 265 -2.75 20.94 20.45
N ASN A 266 -3.59 20.02 20.97
CA ASN A 266 -5.06 20.14 21.04
C ASN A 266 -5.74 20.51 19.71
N ASP A 267 -5.07 20.27 18.57
CA ASP A 267 -5.54 20.60 17.23
C ASP A 267 -6.00 19.33 16.49
N PRO A 268 -7.26 19.27 16.03
CA PRO A 268 -7.78 18.11 15.31
C PRO A 268 -7.05 17.81 13.99
N TYR A 269 -6.40 18.81 13.37
CA TYR A 269 -5.57 18.58 12.20
C TYR A 269 -4.32 17.76 12.55
N PHE A 270 -3.64 18.07 13.66
CA PHE A 270 -2.47 17.29 14.10
C PHE A 270 -2.86 15.90 14.59
N PHE A 271 -4.00 15.78 15.29
CA PHE A 271 -4.59 14.48 15.64
C PHE A 271 -4.78 13.61 14.37
N MET A 272 -5.43 14.19 13.35
CA MET A 272 -5.62 13.53 12.06
C MET A 272 -4.30 13.15 11.39
N VAL A 273 -3.29 14.04 11.36
CA VAL A 273 -1.97 13.74 10.76
C VAL A 273 -1.32 12.52 11.40
N TYR A 274 -1.42 12.36 12.73
CA TYR A 274 -0.96 11.13 13.39
C TYR A 274 -1.81 9.91 13.01
N THR A 275 -3.14 10.05 13.01
CA THR A 275 -4.07 8.98 12.62
C THR A 275 -3.78 8.46 11.21
N ILE A 276 -3.55 9.36 10.24
CA ILE A 276 -3.13 9.01 8.88
C ILE A 276 -1.85 8.17 8.94
N PHE A 277 -0.82 8.67 9.62
CA PHE A 277 0.48 8.00 9.69
C PHE A 277 0.37 6.59 10.30
N ILE A 278 -0.31 6.43 11.43
CA ILE A 278 -0.41 5.13 12.10
C ILE A 278 -1.28 4.13 11.31
N VAL A 279 -2.35 4.58 10.66
CA VAL A 279 -3.15 3.76 9.74
C VAL A 279 -2.28 3.27 8.57
N PHE A 280 -1.44 4.14 8.00
CA PHE A 280 -0.57 3.78 6.89
C PHE A 280 0.50 2.76 7.30
N VAL A 281 1.05 2.92 8.51
CA VAL A 281 2.00 1.96 9.09
C VAL A 281 1.32 0.61 9.30
N LYS A 282 0.17 0.57 9.97
CA LYS A 282 -0.51 -0.69 10.34
C LYS A 282 -1.04 -1.47 9.12
N MET A 283 -1.36 -0.78 8.01
CA MET A 283 -1.82 -1.43 6.77
C MET A 283 -0.76 -1.50 5.65
N PHE A 284 0.50 -1.11 5.93
CA PHE A 284 1.58 -1.08 4.92
C PHE A 284 1.23 -0.29 3.65
N MET A 285 0.46 0.80 3.76
CA MET A 285 -0.02 1.55 2.60
C MET A 285 1.12 2.23 1.82
N ARG A 286 0.96 2.43 0.50
CA ARG A 286 1.73 3.46 -0.22
C ARG A 286 1.03 4.79 0.04
N ASN A 287 1.74 5.89 -0.18
CA ASN A 287 1.07 7.18 -0.09
C ASN A 287 -0.04 7.34 -1.13
N ASP A 288 0.15 6.81 -2.35
CA ASP A 288 -0.87 6.86 -3.40
C ASP A 288 -2.12 6.04 -3.04
N ASP A 289 -1.96 4.92 -2.35
CA ASP A 289 -3.06 4.07 -1.87
C ASP A 289 -3.95 4.81 -0.85
N ALA A 290 -3.40 5.82 -0.17
CA ALA A 290 -3.90 6.23 1.13
C ALA A 290 -4.47 7.65 1.15
N LYS A 291 -4.03 8.51 0.22
CA LYS A 291 -4.69 9.79 -0.11
C LYS A 291 -6.09 9.61 -0.72
N ASN A 292 -6.36 8.42 -1.26
CA ASN A 292 -7.62 8.08 -1.93
C ASN A 292 -8.60 7.31 -1.02
N LEU A 293 -8.22 7.04 0.23
CA LEU A 293 -9.03 6.22 1.13
C LEU A 293 -10.35 6.94 1.47
N ASP A 294 -11.47 6.29 1.11
CA ASP A 294 -12.84 6.76 1.34
C ASP A 294 -13.57 5.80 2.29
N PHE A 295 -14.68 6.25 2.88
CA PHE A 295 -15.64 5.44 3.62
C PHE A 295 -16.11 4.22 2.79
N ASN A 296 -16.28 4.39 1.48
CA ASN A 296 -16.73 3.32 0.57
C ASN A 296 -15.70 2.21 0.34
N ASP A 297 -14.44 2.42 0.71
CA ASP A 297 -13.41 1.38 0.61
C ASP A 297 -13.49 0.39 1.79
N PHE A 298 -14.24 0.70 2.85
CA PHE A 298 -14.40 -0.18 3.99
C PHE A 298 -15.36 -1.32 3.68
N GLU A 299 -14.89 -2.55 3.89
CA GLU A 299 -15.70 -3.76 3.68
C GLU A 299 -16.30 -4.20 5.02
N GLU A 300 -17.50 -3.68 5.29
CA GLU A 300 -18.21 -3.90 6.55
C GLU A 300 -18.48 -5.38 6.84
N SER A 301 -18.61 -6.22 5.80
CA SER A 301 -18.85 -7.66 5.98
C SER A 301 -17.69 -8.43 6.62
N PHE A 302 -16.51 -7.80 6.75
CA PHE A 302 -15.32 -8.37 7.40
C PHE A 302 -15.00 -7.70 8.74
N PHE A 303 -15.81 -6.75 9.20
CA PHE A 303 -15.61 -6.15 10.50
C PHE A 303 -15.79 -7.20 11.60
N VAL A 304 -14.98 -7.09 12.65
CA VAL A 304 -15.09 -7.95 13.83
C VAL A 304 -15.33 -7.06 15.03
N ILE A 305 -16.50 -7.24 15.65
CA ILE A 305 -16.94 -6.48 16.82
C ILE A 305 -17.28 -7.49 17.91
N ASN A 306 -16.65 -7.33 19.07
CA ASN A 306 -16.82 -8.20 20.21
C ASN A 306 -17.18 -7.36 21.43
N ASN A 307 -18.31 -7.63 22.09
CA ASN A 307 -18.77 -6.85 23.25
C ASN A 307 -18.78 -5.32 22.99
N ASN A 308 -19.25 -4.90 21.81
CA ASN A 308 -19.24 -3.51 21.32
C ASN A 308 -17.87 -2.87 21.12
N VAL A 309 -16.79 -3.65 21.24
CA VAL A 309 -15.41 -3.26 20.98
C VAL A 309 -15.05 -3.67 19.55
N VAL A 310 -14.60 -2.71 18.74
CA VAL A 310 -14.15 -2.99 17.37
C VAL A 310 -12.76 -3.61 17.43
N GLU A 311 -12.63 -4.87 17.00
CA GLU A 311 -11.37 -5.62 16.98
C GLU A 311 -10.68 -5.53 15.63
N LYS A 312 -11.46 -5.51 14.54
CA LYS A 312 -10.92 -5.48 13.17
C LYS A 312 -11.80 -4.66 12.25
N LEU A 313 -11.15 -3.86 11.41
CA LEU A 313 -11.75 -3.20 10.26
C LEU A 313 -11.09 -3.74 8.99
N ALA A 314 -11.84 -3.79 7.90
CA ALA A 314 -11.36 -4.27 6.62
C ALA A 314 -11.48 -3.19 5.55
N VAL A 315 -10.45 -3.04 4.72
CA VAL A 315 -10.31 -1.96 3.76
C VAL A 315 -9.82 -2.50 2.42
N TRP A 316 -10.54 -2.17 1.35
CA TRP A 316 -10.11 -2.41 -0.01
C TRP A 316 -9.09 -1.36 -0.44
N VAL A 317 -7.95 -1.81 -0.93
CA VAL A 317 -6.84 -0.93 -1.36
C VAL A 317 -6.43 -1.27 -2.78
N ASP A 318 -6.26 -0.25 -3.60
CA ASP A 318 -5.84 -0.42 -4.99
C ASP A 318 -4.41 -0.99 -5.09
N GLY A 319 -4.22 -1.94 -6.00
CA GLY A 319 -2.91 -2.46 -6.38
C GLY A 319 -2.19 -1.56 -7.38
N LYS A 320 -0.88 -1.76 -7.56
CA LYS A 320 -0.07 -1.05 -8.59
C LYS A 320 -0.50 -1.33 -10.04
N THR A 321 -1.37 -2.31 -10.28
CA THR A 321 -1.83 -2.71 -11.60
C THR A 321 -3.29 -2.34 -11.75
N GLU A 322 -3.54 -1.06 -12.01
CA GLU A 322 -4.82 -0.52 -12.44
C GLU A 322 -5.18 -1.05 -13.83
N LYS A 323 -5.68 -2.29 -13.95
CA LYS A 323 -6.36 -2.71 -15.20
C LYS A 323 -7.61 -3.54 -14.99
N ARG A 324 -8.01 -3.75 -13.75
CA ARG A 324 -9.03 -4.74 -13.42
C ARG A 324 -9.66 -4.36 -12.10
N HIS A 325 -10.95 -4.01 -12.10
CA HIS A 325 -11.73 -3.75 -10.88
C HIS A 325 -11.70 -4.97 -9.92
N ASP A 326 -11.26 -6.13 -10.39
CA ASP A 326 -10.93 -7.37 -9.67
C ASP A 326 -9.52 -7.40 -9.02
N THR A 327 -8.75 -6.30 -8.99
CA THR A 327 -7.38 -6.27 -8.42
C THR A 327 -7.21 -5.49 -7.12
N LYS A 328 -8.29 -5.00 -6.52
CA LYS A 328 -8.24 -4.45 -5.15
C LYS A 328 -7.80 -5.55 -4.17
N SER A 329 -6.91 -5.20 -3.25
CA SER A 329 -6.48 -6.07 -2.17
C SER A 329 -7.22 -5.72 -0.89
N LEU A 330 -7.77 -6.71 -0.21
CA LEU A 330 -8.40 -6.51 1.09
C LEU A 330 -7.34 -6.57 2.20
N LEU A 331 -7.27 -5.51 3.00
CA LEU A 331 -6.39 -5.39 4.15
C LEU A 331 -7.20 -5.31 5.44
N LEU A 332 -6.65 -5.86 6.52
CA LEU A 332 -7.23 -5.82 7.85
C LEU A 332 -6.44 -4.85 8.72
N LEU A 333 -7.13 -3.88 9.29
CA LEU A 333 -6.66 -3.09 10.41
C LEU A 333 -7.08 -3.81 11.69
N HIS A 334 -6.12 -4.09 12.57
CA HIS A 334 -6.38 -4.77 13.84
C HIS A 334 -6.22 -3.83 15.01
N ARG A 335 -6.99 -4.11 16.07
CA ARG A 335 -6.85 -3.42 17.35
C ARG A 335 -5.53 -3.77 18.02
N ASP A 336 -4.78 -2.75 18.44
CA ASP A 336 -3.53 -2.94 19.19
C ASP A 336 -3.78 -2.87 20.70
N ARG A 337 -3.79 -4.04 21.34
CA ARG A 337 -4.01 -4.16 22.80
C ARG A 337 -2.72 -4.08 23.60
N ASP A 338 -1.60 -4.43 22.97
CA ASP A 338 -0.30 -4.48 23.62
C ASP A 338 0.28 -3.07 23.77
N VAL A 339 0.03 -2.19 22.79
CA VAL A 339 0.47 -0.79 22.79
C VAL A 339 -0.67 0.13 22.30
N PRO A 340 -1.55 0.61 23.19
CA PRO A 340 -2.71 1.45 22.84
C PRO A 340 -2.36 2.73 22.08
N GLU A 341 -1.15 3.27 22.30
CA GLU A 341 -0.62 4.42 21.57
C GLU A 341 -0.57 4.16 20.05
N PHE A 342 -0.39 2.91 19.64
CA PHE A 342 -0.34 2.48 18.25
C PHE A 342 -1.66 1.88 17.75
N ASP A 343 -2.74 1.92 18.54
CA ASP A 343 -4.04 1.37 18.15
C ASP A 343 -4.72 2.23 17.09
N ALA A 344 -4.43 1.93 15.83
CA ALA A 344 -4.95 2.68 14.69
C ALA A 344 -6.48 2.64 14.57
N ILE A 345 -7.16 1.60 15.08
CA ILE A 345 -8.63 1.55 15.08
C ILE A 345 -9.18 2.64 16.00
N SER A 346 -8.72 2.70 17.26
CA SER A 346 -9.18 3.71 18.22
C SER A 346 -8.92 5.13 17.71
N HIS A 347 -7.72 5.40 17.18
CA HIS A 347 -7.39 6.72 16.63
C HIS A 347 -8.24 7.07 15.39
N LEU A 348 -8.54 6.10 14.52
CA LEU A 348 -9.41 6.31 13.37
C LEU A 348 -10.86 6.59 13.76
N LEU A 349 -11.44 5.77 14.65
CA LEU A 349 -12.81 5.97 15.13
C LEU A 349 -12.95 7.29 15.90
N ALA A 350 -11.96 7.63 16.73
CA ALA A 350 -11.90 8.91 17.43
C ALA A 350 -11.86 10.10 16.45
N HIS A 351 -11.03 10.03 15.41
CA HIS A 351 -10.95 11.06 14.36
C HIS A 351 -12.29 11.23 13.63
N VAL A 352 -12.87 10.14 13.12
CA VAL A 352 -14.13 10.16 12.37
C VAL A 352 -15.28 10.67 13.25
N GLY A 353 -15.40 10.15 14.46
CA GLY A 353 -16.51 10.47 15.36
C GLY A 353 -16.42 11.87 15.95
N SER A 354 -15.22 12.32 16.38
CA SER A 354 -15.04 13.66 16.97
C SER A 354 -15.28 14.79 15.97
N LEU A 355 -15.03 14.52 14.68
CA LEU A 355 -15.32 15.45 13.58
C LEU A 355 -16.70 15.25 12.97
N GLN A 356 -17.47 14.26 13.44
CA GLN A 356 -18.80 13.91 12.93
C GLN A 356 -18.80 13.70 11.40
N LEU A 357 -17.76 13.05 10.88
CA LEU A 357 -17.66 12.76 9.45
C LEU A 357 -18.62 11.62 9.09
N THR A 358 -19.51 11.87 8.13
CA THR A 358 -20.54 10.91 7.70
C THR A 358 -20.36 10.40 6.28
N SER A 359 -19.64 11.14 5.44
CA SER A 359 -19.38 10.80 4.03
C SER A 359 -18.29 11.70 3.45
N GLY A 360 -17.86 11.41 2.21
CA GLY A 360 -16.85 12.21 1.52
C GLY A 360 -15.43 11.79 1.90
N CYS A 361 -14.51 12.73 2.13
CA CYS A 361 -13.12 12.35 2.41
C CYS A 361 -12.91 11.97 3.89
N LEU A 362 -12.24 10.84 4.13
CA LEU A 362 -11.86 10.39 5.48
C LEU A 362 -10.85 11.33 6.15
N PHE A 363 -9.97 11.94 5.36
CA PHE A 363 -8.88 12.80 5.81
C PHE A 363 -8.91 14.17 5.10
N PRO A 364 -9.57 15.18 5.69
CA PRO A 364 -9.67 16.51 5.08
C PRO A 364 -8.35 17.29 5.05
N GLY A 365 -8.16 18.15 4.05
CA GLY A 365 -7.02 19.09 4.00
C GLY A 365 -7.12 20.23 5.02
N LYS A 366 -5.99 20.85 5.38
CA LYS A 366 -5.86 21.93 6.38
C LYS A 366 -6.83 23.08 6.16
N ARG A 367 -7.14 23.38 4.89
CA ARG A 367 -8.09 24.44 4.53
C ARG A 367 -9.46 24.23 5.19
N TRP A 368 -9.95 22.99 5.24
CA TRP A 368 -11.25 22.66 5.82
C TRP A 368 -11.30 22.99 7.32
N PHE A 369 -10.23 22.71 8.06
CA PHE A 369 -10.11 23.10 9.46
C PHE A 369 -10.06 24.63 9.63
N SER A 370 -9.29 25.33 8.79
CA SER A 370 -9.15 26.80 8.88
C SER A 370 -10.40 27.61 8.53
N CYS A 371 -11.35 27.03 7.79
CA CYS A 371 -12.58 27.71 7.38
C CYS A 371 -13.81 27.33 8.22
N GLY A 372 -13.61 26.73 9.39
CA GLY A 372 -14.71 26.31 10.27
C GLY A 372 -15.44 25.05 9.79
N ARG A 373 -14.73 24.10 9.15
CA ARG A 373 -15.24 22.76 8.78
C ARG A 373 -16.46 22.76 7.84
N LYS A 374 -16.60 23.78 7.01
CA LYS A 374 -17.70 23.90 6.02
C LYS A 374 -17.64 22.82 4.94
N ILE A 375 -18.79 22.21 4.63
CA ILE A 375 -18.92 21.06 3.72
C ILE A 375 -18.41 21.37 2.30
N GLU A 376 -18.59 22.60 1.80
CA GLU A 376 -18.15 23.02 0.46
C GLU A 376 -16.62 23.02 0.29
N HIS A 377 -15.88 22.99 1.40
CA HIS A 377 -14.43 22.95 1.44
C HIS A 377 -13.88 21.58 1.84
N LEU A 378 -14.75 20.57 2.03
CA LEU A 378 -14.36 19.21 2.35
C LEU A 378 -13.68 18.56 1.12
N ARG A 379 -12.35 18.49 1.19
CA ARG A 379 -11.48 17.93 0.15
C ARG A 379 -10.40 17.07 0.81
N PRO A 380 -10.01 15.94 0.20
CA PRO A 380 -8.92 15.11 0.72
C PRO A 380 -7.63 15.91 0.86
N ILE A 381 -6.85 15.61 1.91
CA ILE A 381 -5.48 16.11 2.06
C ILE A 381 -4.63 15.65 0.87
N THR A 382 -3.82 16.55 0.33
CA THR A 382 -2.95 16.24 -0.82
C THR A 382 -1.65 15.57 -0.40
N TYR A 383 -1.00 14.86 -1.34
CA TYR A 383 0.35 14.29 -1.14
C TYR A 383 1.32 15.35 -0.62
N ASP A 384 1.38 16.50 -1.30
CA ASP A 384 2.36 17.54 -0.99
C ASP A 384 2.09 18.17 0.37
N GLU A 385 0.83 18.34 0.72
CA GLU A 385 0.42 18.87 2.02
C GLU A 385 0.82 17.91 3.15
N PHE A 386 0.40 16.64 3.07
CA PHE A 386 0.73 15.63 4.08
C PHE A 386 2.25 15.43 4.20
N ASN A 387 2.94 15.28 3.07
CA ASN A 387 4.40 15.11 3.06
C ASN A 387 5.10 16.32 3.69
N LYS A 388 4.66 17.55 3.40
CA LYS A 388 5.25 18.76 3.97
C LYS A 388 5.07 18.82 5.48
N VAL A 389 3.86 18.62 5.99
CA VAL A 389 3.60 18.65 7.45
C VAL A 389 4.34 17.52 8.17
N PHE A 390 4.31 16.30 7.61
CA PHE A 390 5.02 15.15 8.20
C PHE A 390 6.52 15.38 8.27
N GLN A 391 7.14 15.86 7.18
CA GLN A 391 8.57 16.16 7.17
C GLN A 391 8.94 17.24 8.17
N GLU A 392 8.10 18.29 8.31
CA GLU A 392 8.33 19.35 9.29
C GLU A 392 8.28 18.82 10.72
N LEU A 393 7.26 18.02 11.04
CA LEU A 393 7.15 17.37 12.35
C LEU A 393 8.37 16.49 12.64
N CYS A 394 8.80 15.65 11.70
CA CYS A 394 9.98 14.81 11.89
C CYS A 394 11.27 15.64 12.10
N ARG A 395 11.48 16.71 11.32
CA ARG A 395 12.67 17.57 11.48
C ARG A 395 12.67 18.32 12.80
N ARG A 396 11.49 18.75 13.28
CA ARG A 396 11.34 19.48 14.53
C ARG A 396 11.50 18.57 15.75
N LEU A 397 10.95 17.37 15.71
CA LEU A 397 10.82 16.51 16.89
C LEU A 397 11.93 15.47 17.01
N LEU A 398 12.49 15.00 15.90
CA LEU A 398 13.43 13.88 15.91
C LEU A 398 14.88 14.38 15.92
N ARG A 399 15.74 13.71 16.68
CA ARG A 399 17.15 14.10 16.86
C ARG A 399 18.04 13.87 15.63
N ARG A 400 17.51 13.23 14.58
CA ARG A 400 18.24 12.89 13.35
C ARG A 400 17.66 13.62 12.14
N ARG A 401 18.52 13.87 11.15
CA ARG A 401 18.21 14.75 10.00
C ARG A 401 17.38 14.11 8.88
N GLY A 402 16.98 12.84 9.01
CA GLY A 402 16.26 12.10 7.97
C GLY A 402 17.20 11.39 6.99
N PRO A 403 16.79 11.20 5.71
CA PRO A 403 15.65 11.82 5.03
C PRO A 403 14.29 11.32 5.53
N PHE A 404 13.34 12.25 5.59
CA PHE A 404 11.94 12.00 5.95
C PHE A 404 11.05 12.25 4.73
N GLY A 405 10.06 11.40 4.56
CA GLY A 405 9.07 11.49 3.49
C GLY A 405 7.97 10.47 3.70
N VAL A 406 6.98 10.48 2.84
CA VAL A 406 5.81 9.61 2.99
C VAL A 406 6.12 8.11 2.83
N HIS A 407 7.27 7.72 2.26
CA HIS A 407 7.68 6.31 2.26
C HIS A 407 8.21 5.86 3.63
N CYS A 408 8.43 6.77 4.57
CA CYS A 408 8.72 6.45 5.97
C CYS A 408 7.67 5.49 6.53
N ALA A 409 6.37 5.76 6.35
CA ALA A 409 5.29 4.94 6.92
C ALA A 409 5.41 3.46 6.54
N ARG A 410 5.68 3.16 5.27
CA ARG A 410 5.86 1.78 4.80
C ARG A 410 7.11 1.12 5.36
N LYS A 411 8.23 1.83 5.46
CA LYS A 411 9.45 1.26 6.05
C LYS A 411 9.29 1.07 7.56
N THR A 412 8.65 2.00 8.25
CA THR A 412 8.18 1.86 9.64
C THR A 412 7.26 0.64 9.80
N ALA A 413 6.40 0.34 8.83
CA ALA A 413 5.56 -0.85 8.86
C ALA A 413 6.39 -2.15 8.88
N TYR A 414 7.47 -2.24 8.09
CA TYR A 414 8.42 -3.36 8.16
C TYR A 414 9.10 -3.45 9.52
N LEU A 415 9.49 -2.31 10.10
CA LEU A 415 10.05 -2.27 11.46
C LEU A 415 9.06 -2.81 12.50
N PHE A 416 7.79 -2.39 12.43
CA PHE A 416 6.73 -2.87 13.29
C PHE A 416 6.46 -4.36 13.06
N ALA A 417 6.43 -4.84 11.82
CA ALA A 417 6.30 -6.27 11.54
C ALA A 417 7.39 -7.09 12.23
N VAL A 418 8.66 -6.70 12.08
CA VAL A 418 9.77 -7.40 12.72
C VAL A 418 9.64 -7.33 14.25
N TRP A 419 9.34 -6.15 14.80
CA TRP A 419 9.16 -6.00 16.24
C TRP A 419 8.00 -6.85 16.78
N TYR A 420 6.91 -6.98 16.04
CA TYR A 420 5.73 -7.76 16.43
C TYR A 420 5.91 -9.27 16.18
N GLY A 421 7.03 -9.68 15.57
CA GLY A 421 7.36 -11.09 15.32
C GLY A 421 6.82 -11.66 14.00
N ALA A 422 6.47 -10.81 13.03
CA ALA A 422 6.10 -11.25 11.68
C ALA A 422 7.27 -11.92 10.97
N ASN A 423 7.01 -12.94 10.17
CA ASN A 423 8.03 -13.45 9.24
C ASN A 423 8.09 -12.62 7.95
N LEU A 424 9.17 -12.80 7.16
CA LEU A 424 9.38 -12.06 5.91
C LEU A 424 8.22 -12.21 4.91
N ILE A 425 7.65 -13.41 4.78
CA ILE A 425 6.58 -13.68 3.81
C ILE A 425 5.31 -12.92 4.22
N GLU A 426 4.98 -12.92 5.51
CA GLU A 426 3.82 -12.18 6.03
C GLU A 426 3.97 -10.67 5.83
N ALA A 427 5.15 -10.11 6.16
CA ALA A 427 5.44 -8.70 5.94
C ALA A 427 5.42 -8.33 4.44
N MET A 428 5.94 -9.21 3.58
CA MET A 428 5.92 -9.04 2.12
C MET A 428 4.50 -9.02 1.56
N LYS A 429 3.64 -9.94 2.02
CA LYS A 429 2.22 -10.00 1.65
C LYS A 429 1.47 -8.76 2.13
N ALA A 430 1.66 -8.36 3.39
CA ALA A 430 1.10 -7.13 3.92
C ALA A 430 1.48 -5.91 3.07
N ALA A 431 2.74 -5.81 2.65
CA ALA A 431 3.25 -4.73 1.79
C ALA A 431 2.85 -4.82 0.31
N ARG A 432 2.20 -5.92 -0.12
CA ARG A 432 1.83 -6.20 -1.51
C ARG A 432 3.03 -6.03 -2.46
N HIS A 433 4.15 -6.63 -2.08
CA HIS A 433 5.38 -6.62 -2.88
C HIS A 433 5.38 -7.80 -3.86
N ALA A 434 5.43 -7.50 -5.16
CA ALA A 434 5.54 -8.52 -6.21
C ALA A 434 6.95 -9.15 -6.25
N ALA A 435 7.99 -8.40 -5.88
CA ALA A 435 9.37 -8.84 -5.90
C ALA A 435 9.95 -8.97 -4.48
N THR A 436 10.66 -10.07 -4.23
CA THR A 436 11.25 -10.41 -2.93
C THR A 436 12.42 -9.50 -2.55
N VAL A 437 13.15 -8.95 -3.52
CA VAL A 437 14.38 -8.18 -3.30
C VAL A 437 14.14 -6.98 -2.37
N ASN A 438 13.14 -6.15 -2.67
CA ASN A 438 12.83 -4.97 -1.87
C ASN A 438 12.26 -5.31 -0.49
N ALA A 439 11.42 -6.34 -0.41
CA ALA A 439 10.86 -6.81 0.87
C ALA A 439 11.96 -7.33 1.80
N THR A 440 12.88 -8.14 1.24
CA THR A 440 14.01 -8.70 1.97
C THR A 440 14.92 -7.61 2.52
N ARG A 441 15.22 -6.59 1.71
CA ARG A 441 16.03 -5.45 2.17
C ARG A 441 15.38 -4.74 3.35
N TYR A 442 14.11 -4.32 3.22
CA TYR A 442 13.42 -3.60 4.30
C TYR A 442 13.29 -4.43 5.57
N TYR A 443 13.00 -5.72 5.44
CA TYR A 443 12.89 -6.61 6.59
C TYR A 443 14.23 -6.81 7.32
N LYS A 444 15.34 -6.98 6.57
CA LYS A 444 16.68 -7.09 7.16
C LYS A 444 17.12 -5.80 7.85
N ASP A 445 16.91 -4.65 7.21
CA ASP A 445 17.24 -3.34 7.78
C ASP A 445 16.42 -3.08 9.06
N ALA A 446 15.14 -3.44 9.05
CA ALA A 446 14.27 -3.40 10.24
C ALA A 446 14.82 -4.27 11.38
N GLY A 447 15.20 -5.52 11.10
CA GLY A 447 15.79 -6.41 12.12
C GLY A 447 17.10 -5.88 12.69
N ALA A 448 17.97 -5.32 11.85
CA ALA A 448 19.21 -4.69 12.31
C ALA A 448 18.93 -3.53 13.28
N VAL A 449 17.95 -2.67 12.96
CA VAL A 449 17.57 -1.54 13.83
C VAL A 449 16.95 -2.01 15.14
N ILE A 450 16.05 -3.00 15.13
CA ILE A 450 15.48 -3.56 16.38
C ILE A 450 16.57 -4.14 17.27
N ASN A 451 17.50 -4.90 16.71
CA ASN A 451 18.61 -5.48 17.47
C ASN A 451 19.53 -4.39 18.04
N LEU A 452 19.80 -3.34 17.28
CA LEU A 452 20.60 -2.21 17.74
C LEU A 452 19.92 -1.47 18.90
N ILE A 453 18.61 -1.22 18.80
CA ILE A 453 17.84 -0.58 19.88
C ILE A 453 17.89 -1.44 21.14
N LYS A 454 17.62 -2.75 21.03
CA LYS A 454 17.68 -3.69 22.17
C LYS A 454 19.06 -3.73 22.83
N ALA A 455 20.13 -3.62 22.06
CA ALA A 455 21.50 -3.64 22.58
C ALA A 455 21.94 -2.31 23.21
N THR A 456 21.43 -1.18 22.72
CA THR A 456 21.94 0.16 23.11
C THR A 456 21.01 0.92 24.06
N THR A 457 19.71 0.59 24.06
CA THR A 457 18.67 1.28 24.84
C THR A 457 17.74 0.26 25.50
N PRO A 458 18.16 -0.38 26.61
CA PRO A 458 17.36 -1.41 27.29
C PRO A 458 15.99 -0.91 27.79
N ASP A 459 15.86 0.39 28.07
CA ASP A 459 14.61 1.00 28.54
C ASP A 459 13.65 1.41 27.41
N ASP A 460 14.05 1.24 26.14
CA ASP A 460 13.20 1.55 24.99
C ASP A 460 11.93 0.67 24.98
N ILE A 461 10.82 1.18 24.43
CA ILE A 461 9.57 0.41 24.34
C ILE A 461 9.77 -0.91 23.57
N VAL A 462 10.69 -0.94 22.59
CA VAL A 462 11.04 -2.15 21.84
C VAL A 462 11.59 -3.26 22.72
N SER A 463 12.26 -2.89 23.81
CA SER A 463 12.87 -3.81 24.78
C SER A 463 11.87 -4.20 25.88
N ARG A 464 11.02 -3.25 26.29
CA ARG A 464 10.05 -3.45 27.39
C ARG A 464 8.78 -4.19 26.98
N VAL A 465 8.38 -4.08 25.72
CA VAL A 465 7.14 -4.66 25.20
C VAL A 465 7.43 -5.50 23.97
N GLN A 466 6.81 -6.69 23.91
CA GLN A 466 6.88 -7.58 22.76
C GLN A 466 5.44 -7.83 22.24
N PRO A 467 4.93 -6.95 21.38
CA PRO A 467 3.59 -7.08 20.82
C PRO A 467 3.46 -8.31 19.93
N LYS A 468 2.22 -8.76 19.70
CA LYS A 468 1.92 -9.91 18.83
C LYS A 468 1.56 -9.49 17.42
N TRP A 469 2.23 -10.10 16.43
CA TRP A 469 1.88 -9.93 15.03
C TRP A 469 0.51 -10.51 14.69
N GLN A 470 -0.23 -9.78 13.84
CA GLN A 470 -1.50 -10.21 13.28
C GLN A 470 -1.46 -10.07 11.75
N PRO A 471 -1.95 -11.07 10.98
CA PRO A 471 -1.93 -11.00 9.53
C PRO A 471 -2.79 -9.86 8.97
N VAL A 472 -2.17 -8.96 8.19
CA VAL A 472 -2.84 -7.79 7.59
C VAL A 472 -3.50 -8.11 6.25
N PHE A 473 -2.92 -8.99 5.44
CA PHE A 473 -3.38 -9.24 4.07
C PHE A 473 -4.36 -10.42 4.00
N VAL A 474 -5.47 -10.25 3.26
CA VAL A 474 -6.44 -11.31 2.99
C VAL A 474 -6.25 -11.87 1.59
N GLU A 475 -5.83 -13.13 1.50
CA GLU A 475 -5.59 -13.82 0.22
C GLU A 475 -6.90 -14.25 -0.47
N SER A 476 -7.83 -14.81 0.29
CA SER A 476 -9.13 -15.26 -0.20
C SER A 476 -10.23 -14.65 0.66
N GLY A 477 -10.86 -13.61 0.13
CA GLY A 477 -11.98 -12.94 0.80
C GLY A 477 -13.13 -13.91 1.10
N HIS A 478 -13.46 -14.80 0.16
CA HIS A 478 -14.54 -15.78 0.35
C HIS A 478 -14.33 -16.67 1.58
N VAL A 479 -13.17 -17.32 1.71
CA VAL A 479 -12.89 -18.23 2.83
C VAL A 479 -12.94 -17.47 4.16
N VAL A 480 -12.34 -16.28 4.21
CA VAL A 480 -12.34 -15.48 5.43
C VAL A 480 -13.76 -15.02 5.76
N ARG A 481 -14.56 -14.57 4.79
CA ARG A 481 -15.95 -14.14 5.00
C ARG A 481 -16.82 -15.28 5.54
N GLU A 482 -16.76 -16.47 4.96
CA GLU A 482 -17.54 -17.65 5.40
C GLU A 482 -17.17 -18.11 6.82
N ASN A 483 -15.90 -17.98 7.21
CA ASN A 483 -15.49 -18.34 8.57
C ASN A 483 -15.78 -17.21 9.58
N LEU A 484 -15.76 -15.95 9.14
CA LEU A 484 -16.19 -14.83 9.97
C LEU A 484 -17.69 -14.84 10.19
N THR A 485 -18.52 -15.13 9.18
CA THR A 485 -19.99 -15.17 9.34
C THR A 485 -20.43 -16.17 10.41
N MET A 486 -19.75 -17.31 10.56
CA MET A 486 -20.03 -18.27 11.65
C MET A 486 -19.70 -17.76 13.06
N HIS A 487 -18.71 -16.86 13.22
CA HIS A 487 -18.26 -16.37 14.53
C HIS A 487 -18.77 -14.96 14.87
N SER A 488 -19.04 -14.14 13.84
CA SER A 488 -19.38 -12.72 13.95
C SER A 488 -20.89 -12.46 13.93
N ARG A 489 -21.72 -13.31 13.29
CA ARG A 489 -23.19 -13.14 13.22
C ARG A 489 -23.92 -13.78 14.40
N ARG A 490 -23.53 -13.41 15.62
CA ARG A 490 -24.41 -13.62 16.79
C ARG A 490 -25.59 -12.64 16.67
N PRO A 491 -26.80 -12.99 17.17
CA PRO A 491 -27.92 -12.05 17.24
C PRO A 491 -27.46 -10.74 17.91
N GLY A 492 -27.66 -9.59 17.25
CA GLY A 492 -27.18 -8.27 17.71
C GLY A 492 -25.95 -7.69 16.99
N ASN A 493 -25.30 -8.44 16.09
CA ASN A 493 -24.21 -7.95 15.23
C ASN A 493 -24.69 -7.70 13.79
N GLU A 494 -25.57 -6.70 13.62
CA GLU A 494 -25.92 -6.17 12.29
C GLU A 494 -24.68 -5.53 11.63
N LEU A 495 -24.69 -5.44 10.28
CA LEU A 495 -23.63 -4.74 9.55
C LEU A 495 -23.63 -3.27 9.99
N ARG A 496 -22.62 -2.89 10.76
CA ARG A 496 -22.40 -1.53 11.25
C ARG A 496 -21.38 -0.84 10.37
N SER A 497 -21.75 0.29 9.80
CA SER A 497 -20.83 1.11 9.02
C SER A 497 -19.75 1.76 9.88
N LEU A 498 -18.65 2.18 9.25
CA LEU A 498 -17.58 2.89 9.94
C LEU A 498 -18.10 4.14 10.69
N VAL A 499 -19.05 4.85 10.10
CA VAL A 499 -19.67 6.06 10.68
C VAL A 499 -20.45 5.72 11.96
N VAL A 500 -21.23 4.64 11.93
CA VAL A 500 -21.96 4.16 13.11
C VAL A 500 -20.98 3.78 14.21
N LEU A 501 -19.96 2.99 13.88
CA LEU A 501 -18.94 2.56 14.84
C LEU A 501 -18.17 3.73 15.46
N ALA A 502 -17.84 4.75 14.67
CA ALA A 502 -17.15 5.95 15.15
C ALA A 502 -18.03 6.77 16.11
N SER A 503 -19.33 6.89 15.79
CA SER A 503 -20.30 7.56 16.65
C SER A 503 -20.49 6.83 17.98
N GLU A 504 -20.68 5.51 17.94
CA GLU A 504 -20.77 4.64 19.12
C GLU A 504 -19.48 4.69 19.96
N TYR A 505 -18.31 4.78 19.32
CA TYR A 505 -17.02 4.89 20.00
C TYR A 505 -16.93 6.20 20.80
N ILE A 506 -17.26 7.35 20.20
CA ILE A 506 -17.26 8.64 20.90
C ILE A 506 -18.30 8.67 22.03
N GLN A 507 -19.52 8.18 21.79
CA GLN A 507 -20.55 8.13 22.83
C GLN A 507 -20.09 7.31 24.04
N ARG A 508 -19.43 6.17 23.80
CA ARG A 508 -18.84 5.35 24.87
C ARG A 508 -17.76 6.10 25.63
N LEU A 509 -16.85 6.79 24.94
CA LEU A 509 -15.83 7.60 25.59
C LEU A 509 -16.45 8.73 26.43
N GLN A 510 -17.46 9.43 25.92
CA GLN A 510 -18.18 10.49 26.65
C GLN A 510 -18.92 9.97 27.89
N SER A 511 -19.45 8.74 27.82
CA SER A 511 -20.13 8.13 28.97
C SER A 511 -19.18 7.77 30.12
N ARG A 512 -17.89 7.58 29.83
CA ARG A 512 -16.86 7.13 30.78
C ARG A 512 -15.94 8.25 31.23
N HIS A 513 -15.65 9.18 30.33
CA HIS A 513 -14.66 10.22 30.50
C HIS A 513 -15.26 11.58 30.16
N PHE A 514 -14.84 12.60 30.90
CA PHE A 514 -15.06 13.98 30.50
C PHE A 514 -14.11 14.32 29.36
N LEU A 515 -14.64 14.45 28.14
CA LEU A 515 -13.82 14.77 26.96
C LEU A 515 -13.60 16.28 26.74
N GLY A 516 -14.25 17.12 27.54
CA GLY A 516 -14.12 18.58 27.51
C GLY A 516 -14.38 19.23 26.14
N PHE A 517 -13.94 20.48 26.01
CA PHE A 517 -14.00 21.23 24.76
C PHE A 517 -12.58 21.51 24.23
N ASP A 518 -12.44 21.68 22.92
CA ASP A 518 -11.21 22.21 22.30
C ASP A 518 -10.95 23.66 22.73
N ASP A 519 -9.76 24.19 22.41
CA ASP A 519 -9.33 25.54 22.82
C ASP A 519 -10.26 26.66 22.30
N HIS A 520 -11.12 26.34 21.34
CA HIS A 520 -12.09 27.23 20.76
C HIS A 520 -13.51 27.03 21.30
N GLY A 521 -13.77 26.01 22.12
CA GLY A 521 -15.08 25.72 22.69
C GLY A 521 -16.09 25.06 21.74
N HIS A 522 -15.66 24.63 20.55
CA HIS A 522 -16.55 24.19 19.46
C HIS A 522 -16.47 22.67 19.17
N GLY A 523 -15.48 21.97 19.72
CA GLY A 523 -15.24 20.53 19.47
C GLY A 523 -14.74 19.79 20.71
N ILE A 524 -14.44 18.50 20.57
CA ILE A 524 -13.87 17.67 21.65
C ILE A 524 -12.38 18.00 21.81
N SER A 525 -11.88 18.11 23.05
CA SER A 525 -10.44 18.26 23.30
C SER A 525 -9.68 17.03 22.80
N CYS A 526 -8.73 17.24 21.89
CA CYS A 526 -7.88 16.18 21.37
C CYS A 526 -6.93 15.61 22.45
N GLN A 527 -6.52 16.43 23.42
CA GLN A 527 -5.73 15.97 24.56
C GLN A 527 -6.52 14.99 25.44
N LEU A 528 -7.73 15.37 25.86
CA LEU A 528 -8.59 14.52 26.69
C LEU A 528 -9.07 13.29 25.93
N LEU A 529 -9.40 13.44 24.64
CA LEU A 529 -9.71 12.32 23.75
C LEU A 529 -8.54 11.32 23.67
N SER A 530 -7.31 11.82 23.52
CA SER A 530 -6.11 10.99 23.50
C SER A 530 -5.90 10.23 24.81
N GLN A 531 -6.10 10.89 25.96
CA GLN A 531 -6.02 10.24 27.27
C GLN A 531 -7.09 9.15 27.42
N ALA A 532 -8.32 9.43 26.97
CA ALA A 532 -9.43 8.47 27.00
C ALA A 532 -9.15 7.24 26.12
N ILE A 533 -8.50 7.40 24.95
CA ILE A 533 -8.06 6.28 24.10
C ILE A 533 -7.06 5.37 24.82
N LEU A 534 -6.16 5.94 25.62
CA LEU A 534 -5.13 5.18 26.34
C LEU A 534 -5.66 4.47 27.59
N GLN A 535 -6.75 4.95 28.17
CA GLN A 535 -7.41 4.28 29.28
C GLN A 535 -8.09 3.02 28.73
N ARG A 536 -7.66 1.85 29.23
CA ARG A 536 -8.17 0.56 28.73
C ARG A 536 -9.68 0.55 28.81
N GLU A 537 -10.33 0.08 27.73
CA GLU A 537 -11.70 -0.40 27.79
C GLU A 537 -11.70 -1.67 28.66
N GLU A 538 -11.59 -1.53 29.98
CA GLU A 538 -11.95 -2.63 30.86
C GLU A 538 -13.44 -2.90 30.60
N VAL A 539 -13.73 -4.12 30.18
CA VAL A 539 -15.08 -4.66 30.19
C VAL A 539 -15.40 -4.92 31.65
N VAL A 540 -15.71 -3.87 32.39
CA VAL A 540 -16.38 -4.01 33.68
C VAL A 540 -17.86 -4.11 33.34
N ASP A 541 -18.29 -5.32 33.01
CA ASP A 541 -19.70 -5.69 32.97
C ASP A 541 -20.14 -6.08 34.40
N ASP A 542 -19.77 -5.25 35.38
CA ASP A 542 -20.33 -5.29 36.72
C ASP A 542 -21.34 -4.14 36.86
N PRO A 543 -22.65 -4.44 36.83
CA PRO A 543 -23.71 -3.48 37.08
C PRO A 543 -23.50 -2.71 38.39
N PHE A 544 -22.88 -3.32 39.40
CA PHE A 544 -22.62 -2.68 40.69
C PHE A 544 -21.54 -1.60 40.60
N GLN A 545 -20.43 -1.85 39.91
CA GLN A 545 -19.42 -0.81 39.68
C GLN A 545 -19.92 0.32 38.77
N ARG A 546 -20.75 0.02 37.76
CA ARG A 546 -21.42 1.05 36.94
C ARG A 546 -22.38 1.91 37.76
N TYR A 547 -23.17 1.29 38.62
CA TYR A 547 -24.07 1.96 39.57
C TYR A 547 -23.27 2.83 40.55
N ALA A 548 -22.23 2.27 41.17
CA ALA A 548 -21.37 2.99 42.12
C ALA A 548 -20.69 4.21 41.46
N SER A 549 -20.16 4.06 40.24
CA SER A 549 -19.52 5.15 39.51
C SER A 549 -20.52 6.24 39.09
N ALA A 550 -21.75 5.85 38.69
CA ALA A 550 -22.82 6.80 38.38
C ALA A 550 -23.28 7.56 39.63
N LEU A 551 -23.40 6.87 40.76
CA LEU A 551 -23.68 7.47 42.07
C LEU A 551 -22.60 8.45 42.50
N GLN A 552 -21.34 8.10 42.30
CA GLN A 552 -20.21 8.94 42.67
C GLN A 552 -20.15 10.21 41.82
N ARG A 553 -20.44 10.10 40.51
CA ARG A 553 -20.62 11.27 39.62
C ARG A 553 -21.83 12.12 40.00
N ALA A 554 -22.96 11.50 40.32
CA ALA A 554 -24.16 12.22 40.76
C ALA A 554 -23.92 12.96 42.09
N ARG A 555 -23.21 12.35 43.04
CA ARG A 555 -22.80 12.99 44.31
C ARG A 555 -21.84 14.16 44.10
N ALA A 556 -20.96 14.09 43.10
CA ALA A 556 -20.05 15.19 42.79
C ALA A 556 -20.74 16.37 42.09
N SER A 557 -21.77 16.10 41.27
CA SER A 557 -22.45 17.13 40.46
C SER A 557 -23.70 17.72 41.13
N MET A 558 -24.39 16.96 42.00
CA MET A 558 -25.68 17.34 42.61
C MET A 558 -25.78 16.81 44.06
N PRO A 559 -25.01 17.36 45.02
CA PRO A 559 -24.91 16.82 46.36
C PRO A 559 -26.22 16.89 47.16
N GLU A 560 -27.00 17.97 47.01
CA GLU A 560 -28.24 18.17 47.78
C GLU A 560 -29.35 17.19 47.36
N LEU A 561 -29.54 16.97 46.06
CA LEU A 561 -30.52 16.02 45.52
C LEU A 561 -30.20 14.57 45.93
N MET A 562 -28.91 14.23 46.03
CA MET A 562 -28.49 12.89 46.46
C MET A 562 -28.79 12.63 47.94
N VAL A 563 -28.75 13.67 48.80
CA VAL A 563 -29.15 13.55 50.20
C VAL A 563 -30.65 13.27 50.32
N GLU A 564 -31.48 13.92 49.50
CA GLU A 564 -32.93 13.68 49.48
C GLU A 564 -33.27 12.27 48.98
N ILE A 565 -32.60 11.81 47.93
CA ILE A 565 -32.77 10.44 47.41
C ILE A 565 -32.31 9.40 48.43
N ASP A 566 -31.15 9.59 49.08
CA ASP A 566 -30.66 8.67 50.11
C ASP A 566 -31.65 8.60 51.29
N ARG A 567 -32.28 9.72 51.66
CA ARG A 567 -33.33 9.75 52.70
C ARG A 567 -34.58 8.98 52.26
N ALA A 568 -35.07 9.20 51.05
CA ALA A 568 -36.25 8.49 50.52
C ALA A 568 -36.02 6.97 50.38
N VAL A 569 -34.80 6.55 50.04
CA VAL A 569 -34.42 5.13 49.97
C VAL A 569 -34.38 4.49 51.36
N GLN A 570 -33.86 5.20 52.37
CA GLN A 570 -33.90 4.73 53.76
C GLN A 570 -35.34 4.59 54.26
N ASP A 571 -36.21 5.56 53.97
CA ASP A 571 -37.62 5.51 54.34
C ASP A 571 -38.35 4.32 53.67
N MET A 572 -38.04 4.02 52.40
CA MET A 572 -38.56 2.83 51.71
C MET A 572 -38.04 1.52 52.31
N LEU A 573 -36.75 1.42 52.61
CA LEU A 573 -36.15 0.23 53.21
C LEU A 573 -36.71 -0.05 54.61
N GLU A 574 -36.99 1.00 55.37
CA GLU A 574 -37.65 0.92 56.67
C GLU A 574 -39.11 0.44 56.54
N HIS A 575 -39.84 0.94 55.52
CA HIS A 575 -41.18 0.45 55.20
C HIS A 575 -41.22 -1.04 54.81
N VAL A 576 -40.21 -1.51 54.08
CA VAL A 576 -40.05 -2.92 53.70
C VAL A 576 -39.70 -3.77 54.93
N ARG A 577 -38.82 -3.29 55.82
CA ARG A 577 -38.52 -3.95 57.10
C ARG A 577 -39.75 -4.10 57.96
N GLN A 578 -40.53 -3.04 58.11
CA GLN A 578 -41.77 -3.04 58.89
C GLN A 578 -42.80 -4.01 58.29
N SER A 579 -42.91 -4.09 56.96
CA SER A 579 -43.77 -5.06 56.26
C SER A 579 -43.29 -6.51 56.42
N ALA A 580 -41.98 -6.74 56.48
CA ALA A 580 -41.41 -8.07 56.72
C ALA A 580 -41.70 -8.58 58.16
N THR A 581 -41.69 -7.70 59.16
CA THR A 581 -42.09 -8.04 60.55
C THR A 581 -43.56 -8.43 60.68
N VAL A 582 -44.46 -7.79 59.93
CA VAL A 582 -45.90 -8.15 59.91
C VAL A 582 -46.11 -9.53 59.27
N THR A 583 -45.31 -9.88 58.28
CA THR A 583 -45.38 -11.17 57.58
C THR A 583 -44.84 -12.31 58.46
N ALA A 584 -43.77 -12.09 59.21
CA ALA A 584 -43.22 -13.08 60.16
C ALA A 584 -44.18 -13.37 61.34
N ALA A 585 -44.91 -12.36 61.83
CA ALA A 585 -45.93 -12.53 62.87
C ALA A 585 -47.16 -13.30 62.36
N ALA A 586 -47.52 -13.16 61.08
CA ALA A 586 -48.61 -13.91 60.46
C ALA A 586 -48.25 -15.40 60.25
N VAL A 587 -47.00 -15.70 59.88
CA VAL A 587 -46.51 -17.09 59.68
C VAL A 587 -46.41 -17.85 61.02
N ALA A 588 -46.00 -17.19 62.11
CA ALA A 588 -45.96 -17.82 63.43
C ALA A 588 -47.34 -18.25 63.98
N ASN A 589 -48.41 -17.55 63.58
CA ASN A 589 -49.79 -17.93 63.93
C ASN A 589 -50.32 -19.11 63.09
N VAL A 590 -49.80 -19.31 61.88
CA VAL A 590 -50.14 -20.45 61.01
C VAL A 590 -49.42 -21.72 61.48
N GLU A 591 -48.16 -21.62 61.91
CA GLU A 591 -47.39 -22.75 62.46
C GLU A 591 -47.92 -23.30 63.79
N SER A 592 -48.71 -22.53 64.55
CA SER A 592 -49.42 -23.04 65.74
C SER A 592 -50.65 -23.90 65.42
N ILE A 593 -51.21 -23.79 64.20
CA ILE A 593 -52.39 -24.55 63.77
C ILE A 593 -51.97 -25.88 63.11
N GLU A 594 -50.80 -25.93 62.47
CA GLU A 594 -50.32 -27.13 61.76
C GLU A 594 -49.68 -28.20 62.67
N ARG A 595 -49.29 -27.89 63.92
CA ARG A 595 -48.72 -28.89 64.87
C ARG A 595 -49.74 -29.87 65.48
N ALA A 596 -51.01 -29.83 65.07
CA ALA A 596 -52.04 -30.77 65.51
C ALA A 596 -52.35 -31.89 64.49
N GLY A 597 -51.78 -31.85 63.29
CA GLY A 597 -52.00 -32.85 62.24
C GLY A 597 -50.69 -33.49 61.80
N ASP A 598 -50.68 -34.82 61.73
CA ASP A 598 -49.74 -35.62 60.94
C ASP A 598 -48.30 -35.69 61.49
N SER A 599 -48.08 -36.27 62.67
CA SER A 599 -47.83 -37.72 62.78
C SER A 599 -48.39 -38.57 61.64
N LEU A 600 -47.57 -38.87 60.62
CA LEU A 600 -47.38 -40.21 60.06
C LEU A 600 -46.46 -40.21 58.82
N LEU A 601 -45.49 -41.13 58.86
CA LEU A 601 -44.70 -41.70 57.76
C LEU A 601 -43.32 -41.07 57.44
N SER A 602 -42.38 -41.62 58.20
CA SER A 602 -40.96 -41.88 57.97
C SER A 602 -40.57 -42.47 56.60
N ASN A 603 -39.46 -41.98 56.02
CA ASN A 603 -38.18 -42.72 56.02
C ASN A 603 -37.04 -41.88 55.40
N GLU A 604 -35.97 -41.72 56.17
CA GLU A 604 -34.64 -41.22 55.79
C GLU A 604 -33.73 -42.36 55.20
N PRO A 605 -32.40 -42.23 55.07
CA PRO A 605 -31.62 -41.42 54.10
C PRO A 605 -30.52 -42.28 53.42
N LEU A 606 -29.67 -41.71 52.56
CA LEU A 606 -28.25 -42.11 52.46
C LEU A 606 -27.38 -41.09 51.70
N VAL A 607 -26.12 -41.10 52.11
CA VAL A 607 -25.08 -40.06 52.07
C VAL A 607 -24.02 -40.35 50.98
N ALA A 608 -23.21 -39.33 50.68
CA ALA A 608 -21.82 -39.33 50.18
C ALA A 608 -21.50 -39.21 48.66
N SER A 609 -21.01 -38.01 48.31
CA SER A 609 -19.70 -37.70 47.70
C SER A 609 -19.07 -38.62 46.65
N GLN A 610 -18.71 -38.08 45.48
CA GLN A 610 -17.31 -37.80 45.04
C GLN A 610 -17.22 -37.43 43.54
N ALA A 611 -16.36 -36.42 43.28
CA ALA A 611 -15.55 -36.14 42.09
C ALA A 611 -16.06 -36.55 40.68
N VAL A 612 -16.46 -35.56 39.87
CA VAL A 612 -16.51 -35.68 38.41
C VAL A 612 -15.21 -35.13 37.82
N GLU A 613 -14.33 -36.05 37.44
CA GLU A 613 -13.13 -35.79 36.65
C GLU A 613 -13.52 -35.35 35.23
N LYS A 614 -13.03 -34.16 34.83
CA LYS A 614 -13.11 -33.64 33.47
C LYS A 614 -12.33 -34.55 32.50
N ARG A 615 -13.03 -35.35 31.68
CA ARG A 615 -12.45 -35.92 30.45
C ARG A 615 -12.17 -34.80 29.45
N ARG A 616 -10.95 -34.25 29.48
CA ARG A 616 -10.35 -33.55 28.33
C ARG A 616 -10.19 -34.57 27.19
N GLN A 617 -10.93 -34.39 26.09
CA GLN A 617 -10.61 -35.08 24.84
C GLN A 617 -9.17 -34.73 24.44
N GLN A 618 -8.28 -35.72 24.48
CA GLN A 618 -6.94 -35.65 23.91
C GLN A 618 -7.07 -35.39 22.40
N MET A 619 -6.75 -34.17 21.95
CA MET A 619 -6.79 -33.77 20.54
C MET A 619 -5.55 -34.18 19.73
N PHE A 620 -4.65 -35.01 20.27
CA PHE A 620 -3.39 -35.32 19.61
C PHE A 620 -3.10 -36.82 19.70
N GLY A 621 -3.25 -37.52 18.58
CA GLY A 621 -2.73 -38.86 18.40
C GLY A 621 -1.19 -38.83 18.36
N ASP A 622 -0.56 -39.85 18.91
CA ASP A 622 0.89 -39.98 19.10
C ASP A 622 1.62 -40.58 17.89
N PHE A 623 0.88 -41.05 16.88
CA PHE A 623 1.43 -41.70 15.70
C PHE A 623 1.56 -40.72 14.53
N ASP A 624 2.80 -40.50 14.08
CA ASP A 624 3.13 -39.79 12.85
C ASP A 624 4.36 -40.46 12.19
N ILE A 625 4.44 -40.40 10.87
CA ILE A 625 5.57 -40.91 10.09
C ILE A 625 6.14 -39.74 9.30
N ASP A 626 7.46 -39.57 9.35
CA ASP A 626 8.13 -38.53 8.58
C ASP A 626 7.99 -38.81 7.08
N ARG A 627 7.39 -37.83 6.38
CA ARG A 627 7.10 -37.84 4.95
C ARG A 627 7.83 -36.72 4.21
N SER A 628 8.80 -36.07 4.87
CA SER A 628 9.57 -34.94 4.32
C SER A 628 10.25 -35.27 2.99
N GLN A 629 10.63 -36.54 2.79
CA GLN A 629 11.36 -36.99 1.59
C GLN A 629 10.47 -37.27 0.38
N LEU A 630 9.14 -37.40 0.54
CA LEU A 630 8.20 -37.77 -0.53
C LEU A 630 8.14 -36.77 -1.70
N GLY A 631 8.53 -35.52 -1.44
CA GLY A 631 8.64 -34.48 -2.46
C GLY A 631 9.87 -34.60 -3.37
N LYS A 632 10.93 -35.31 -2.93
CA LYS A 632 12.24 -35.39 -3.61
C LYS A 632 12.45 -36.67 -4.41
N LEU A 633 11.64 -37.70 -4.17
CA LEU A 633 11.75 -39.01 -4.83
C LEU A 633 11.23 -38.97 -6.28
N LYS A 634 11.68 -39.90 -7.14
CA LYS A 634 11.07 -40.16 -8.47
C LYS A 634 9.79 -40.98 -8.31
N THR A 635 8.91 -41.02 -9.32
CA THR A 635 7.56 -41.64 -9.21
C THR A 635 7.58 -43.10 -8.76
N SER A 636 8.47 -43.94 -9.32
CA SER A 636 8.64 -45.34 -8.89
C SER A 636 9.09 -45.45 -7.42
N GLN A 637 10.04 -44.62 -7.01
CA GLN A 637 10.54 -44.55 -5.62
C GLN A 637 9.48 -44.02 -4.65
N LYS A 638 8.56 -43.14 -5.10
CA LYS A 638 7.44 -42.66 -4.28
C LYS A 638 6.44 -43.77 -3.99
N LEU A 639 6.12 -44.61 -4.98
CA LEU A 639 5.18 -45.71 -4.78
C LEU A 639 5.73 -46.68 -3.74
N GLN A 640 6.99 -47.08 -3.87
CA GLN A 640 7.66 -47.96 -2.92
C GLN A 640 7.65 -47.38 -1.50
N PHE A 641 8.04 -46.11 -1.34
CA PHE A 641 8.01 -45.43 -0.05
C PHE A 641 6.59 -45.32 0.56
N LEU A 642 5.56 -45.13 -0.27
CA LEU A 642 4.17 -45.11 0.20
C LEU A 642 3.70 -46.49 0.64
N VAL A 643 4.09 -47.57 -0.07
CA VAL A 643 3.78 -48.96 0.32
C VAL A 643 4.40 -49.29 1.67
N GLU A 644 5.63 -48.85 1.93
CA GLU A 644 6.29 -49.01 3.23
C GLU A 644 5.55 -48.27 4.36
N ILE A 645 5.11 -47.03 4.11
CA ILE A 645 4.29 -46.29 5.08
C ILE A 645 2.97 -47.02 5.35
N TRP A 646 2.31 -47.53 4.31
CA TRP A 646 1.05 -48.28 4.45
C TRP A 646 1.22 -49.54 5.30
N GLN A 647 2.29 -50.31 5.07
CA GLN A 647 2.59 -51.49 5.88
C GLN A 647 2.73 -51.14 7.37
N GLN A 648 3.31 -49.98 7.69
CA GLN A 648 3.50 -49.54 9.08
C GLN A 648 2.23 -49.00 9.75
N CYS A 649 1.26 -48.47 8.99
CA CYS A 649 0.12 -47.75 9.57
C CYS A 649 -1.27 -48.33 9.28
N HIS A 650 -1.44 -49.25 8.33
CA HIS A 650 -2.77 -49.74 7.92
C HIS A 650 -3.54 -50.45 9.05
N ALA A 651 -2.84 -51.08 9.98
CA ALA A 651 -3.41 -51.76 11.15
C ALA A 651 -3.51 -50.86 12.41
N VAL A 652 -3.02 -49.62 12.35
CA VAL A 652 -3.06 -48.68 13.47
C VAL A 652 -4.40 -47.96 13.46
N ASP A 653 -5.05 -47.87 14.63
CA ASP A 653 -6.30 -47.12 14.77
C ASP A 653 -6.10 -45.65 14.39
N SER A 654 -6.94 -45.17 13.47
CA SER A 654 -6.95 -43.79 12.98
C SER A 654 -7.11 -42.73 14.07
N ALA A 655 -7.65 -43.09 15.24
CA ALA A 655 -7.71 -42.24 16.42
C ALA A 655 -6.32 -41.85 16.95
N ARG A 656 -5.31 -42.71 16.78
CA ARG A 656 -3.91 -42.48 17.20
C ARG A 656 -3.10 -41.63 16.23
N PHE A 657 -3.62 -41.33 15.05
CA PHE A 657 -2.91 -40.50 14.08
C PHE A 657 -2.88 -39.03 14.50
N SER A 658 -1.73 -38.37 14.31
CA SER A 658 -1.63 -36.92 14.35
C SER A 658 -2.57 -36.30 13.29
N ASN A 659 -3.04 -35.07 13.50
CA ASN A 659 -3.91 -34.40 12.52
C ASN A 659 -3.30 -34.33 11.10
N PRO A 660 -2.00 -33.98 10.94
CA PRO A 660 -1.33 -34.02 9.62
C PRO A 660 -1.22 -35.43 9.03
N PHE A 661 -1.02 -36.46 9.85
CA PHE A 661 -0.98 -37.84 9.37
C PHE A 661 -2.36 -38.35 8.98
N ARG A 662 -3.40 -38.05 9.77
CA ARG A 662 -4.79 -38.46 9.52
C ARG A 662 -5.34 -37.92 8.20
N LEU A 663 -5.04 -36.65 7.87
CA LEU A 663 -5.42 -36.04 6.59
C LEU A 663 -4.72 -36.70 5.42
N PHE A 664 -3.40 -36.91 5.51
CA PHE A 664 -2.65 -37.61 4.48
C PHE A 664 -3.10 -39.07 4.30
N PHE A 665 -3.33 -39.78 5.40
CA PHE A 665 -3.77 -41.16 5.38
C PHE A 665 -5.12 -41.29 4.67
N SER A 666 -6.09 -40.44 5.02
CA SER A 666 -7.44 -40.50 4.44
C SER A 666 -7.54 -39.95 3.01
N GLN A 667 -6.79 -38.88 2.68
CA GLN A 667 -6.92 -38.20 1.38
C GLN A 667 -5.93 -38.69 0.32
N SER A 668 -4.81 -39.30 0.74
CA SER A 668 -3.73 -39.70 -0.17
C SER A 668 -3.41 -41.17 -0.07
N LEU A 669 -3.01 -41.66 1.11
CA LEU A 669 -2.42 -42.99 1.24
C LEU A 669 -3.45 -44.11 1.05
N ARG A 670 -4.58 -44.06 1.77
CA ARG A 670 -5.63 -45.08 1.66
C ARG A 670 -6.24 -45.14 0.24
N PRO A 671 -6.66 -44.03 -0.39
CA PRO A 671 -7.18 -44.07 -1.76
C PRO A 671 -6.18 -44.58 -2.78
N LEU A 672 -4.88 -44.28 -2.59
CA LEU A 672 -3.82 -44.77 -3.47
C LEU A 672 -3.62 -46.27 -3.36
N MET A 673 -3.61 -46.81 -2.13
CA MET A 673 -3.49 -48.26 -1.92
C MET A 673 -4.73 -49.01 -2.39
N GLU A 674 -5.92 -48.48 -2.13
CA GLU A 674 -7.18 -49.04 -2.64
C GLU A 674 -7.22 -49.01 -4.18
N CYS A 675 -6.66 -47.98 -4.83
CA CYS A 675 -6.54 -47.92 -6.28
C CYS A 675 -5.53 -48.94 -6.82
N LEU A 676 -4.35 -49.07 -6.20
CA LEU A 676 -3.34 -50.06 -6.58
C LEU A 676 -3.90 -51.49 -6.46
N THR A 677 -4.55 -51.81 -5.35
CA THR A 677 -5.10 -53.16 -5.11
C THR A 677 -6.37 -53.41 -5.91
N GLY A 678 -7.29 -52.45 -5.97
CA GLY A 678 -8.62 -52.63 -6.58
C GLY A 678 -8.65 -52.45 -8.10
N HIS A 679 -7.91 -51.49 -8.65
CA HIS A 679 -7.95 -51.18 -10.08
C HIS A 679 -6.76 -51.74 -10.87
N PHE A 680 -5.62 -51.96 -10.21
CA PHE A 680 -4.41 -52.51 -10.83
C PHE A 680 -4.06 -53.90 -10.30
N GLN A 681 -4.93 -54.52 -9.47
CA GLN A 681 -4.74 -55.88 -8.91
C GLN A 681 -3.39 -56.07 -8.18
N GLY A 682 -2.79 -55.00 -7.67
CA GLY A 682 -1.48 -55.01 -7.03
C GLY A 682 -0.28 -54.89 -7.97
N ASP A 683 -0.50 -54.74 -9.29
CA ASP A 683 0.58 -54.52 -10.26
C ASP A 683 1.17 -53.11 -10.11
N GLN A 684 2.30 -53.04 -9.41
CA GLN A 684 3.02 -51.79 -9.16
C GLN A 684 3.66 -51.20 -10.42
N ALA A 685 4.01 -52.02 -11.41
CA ALA A 685 4.65 -51.55 -12.64
C ALA A 685 3.61 -50.84 -13.53
N ALA A 686 2.47 -51.49 -13.77
CA ALA A 686 1.36 -50.91 -14.52
C ALA A 686 0.80 -49.66 -13.83
N PHE A 687 0.68 -49.68 -12.49
CA PHE A 687 0.27 -48.50 -11.73
C PHE A 687 1.26 -47.34 -11.85
N THR A 688 2.56 -47.62 -11.72
CA THR A 688 3.60 -46.58 -11.80
C THR A 688 3.64 -45.94 -13.18
N GLU A 689 3.49 -46.72 -14.24
CA GLU A 689 3.42 -46.22 -15.62
C GLU A 689 2.22 -45.29 -15.79
N ALA A 690 1.01 -45.76 -15.45
CA ALA A 690 -0.22 -44.96 -15.54
C ALA A 690 -0.20 -43.72 -14.64
N TRP A 691 0.44 -43.79 -13.47
CA TRP A 691 0.56 -42.66 -12.56
C TRP A 691 1.61 -41.64 -13.01
N SER A 692 2.66 -42.09 -13.71
CA SER A 692 3.75 -41.22 -14.19
C SER A 692 3.32 -40.25 -15.30
N THR A 693 2.30 -40.60 -16.08
CA THR A 693 1.76 -39.76 -17.17
C THR A 693 0.91 -38.60 -16.64
N GLN A 694 0.50 -38.64 -15.37
CA GLN A 694 -0.30 -37.60 -14.73
C GLN A 694 0.58 -36.54 -14.06
N LYS A 695 0.30 -35.25 -14.30
CA LYS A 695 1.01 -34.10 -13.69
C LYS A 695 0.74 -33.89 -12.18
N CYS A 696 0.16 -34.87 -11.49
CA CYS A 696 -0.44 -34.68 -10.17
C CYS A 696 0.50 -35.02 -9.00
N LYS A 697 0.35 -34.27 -7.89
CA LYS A 697 1.10 -34.46 -6.64
C LYS A 697 0.39 -35.54 -5.79
N HIS A 698 1.15 -36.48 -5.21
CA HIS A 698 0.65 -37.55 -4.32
C HIS A 698 -0.26 -37.09 -3.16
N ARG A 699 -0.23 -35.79 -2.78
CA ARG A 699 -0.91 -35.24 -1.59
C ARG A 699 -2.44 -35.12 -1.70
N LEU A 700 -3.01 -35.35 -2.88
CA LEU A 700 -4.45 -35.22 -3.14
C LEU A 700 -4.98 -36.35 -4.03
N PHE A 701 -4.34 -37.52 -3.97
CA PHE A 701 -4.66 -38.66 -4.84
C PHE A 701 -6.15 -39.02 -4.83
N GLY A 702 -6.77 -39.07 -3.64
CA GLY A 702 -8.19 -39.37 -3.46
C GLY A 702 -9.15 -38.38 -4.11
N ARG A 703 -8.74 -37.12 -4.22
CA ARG A 703 -9.56 -36.02 -4.78
C ARG A 703 -9.35 -35.87 -6.28
N ASP A 704 -8.10 -35.94 -6.72
CA ASP A 704 -7.72 -35.53 -8.06
C ASP A 704 -7.64 -36.72 -9.05
N LEU A 705 -7.49 -37.96 -8.57
CA LEU A 705 -7.26 -39.13 -9.42
C LEU A 705 -8.24 -40.28 -9.18
N CYS A 706 -8.27 -40.85 -7.98
CA CYS A 706 -9.11 -41.99 -7.68
C CYS A 706 -9.33 -42.12 -6.16
N ASN A 707 -10.58 -42.34 -5.77
CA ASN A 707 -10.99 -42.54 -4.37
C ASN A 707 -10.94 -44.01 -3.91
N GLY A 708 -10.44 -44.92 -4.75
CA GLY A 708 -10.30 -46.35 -4.45
C GLY A 708 -11.56 -47.20 -4.62
N LYS A 709 -12.71 -46.64 -4.99
CA LYS A 709 -14.00 -47.35 -4.95
C LYS A 709 -14.78 -47.43 -6.27
N GLU A 710 -14.99 -46.32 -6.98
CA GLU A 710 -16.04 -46.26 -8.01
C GLU A 710 -15.56 -45.97 -9.44
N ARG A 711 -14.59 -45.06 -9.63
CA ARG A 711 -13.98 -44.77 -10.94
C ARG A 711 -12.51 -44.41 -10.80
N CYS A 712 -11.66 -45.03 -11.63
CA CYS A 712 -10.25 -44.73 -11.72
C CYS A 712 -9.95 -43.90 -12.97
N THR A 713 -9.38 -42.71 -12.79
CA THR A 713 -8.92 -41.90 -13.93
C THR A 713 -7.64 -42.44 -14.56
N LEU A 714 -6.87 -43.26 -13.83
CA LEU A 714 -5.60 -43.84 -14.30
C LEU A 714 -5.80 -45.03 -15.25
N THR A 715 -6.91 -45.76 -15.15
CA THR A 715 -7.22 -46.87 -16.05
C THR A 715 -7.86 -46.43 -17.38
N ARG A 716 -8.20 -45.13 -17.52
CA ARG A 716 -8.66 -44.57 -18.82
C ARG A 716 -7.52 -44.26 -19.79
N THR A 717 -6.27 -44.33 -19.31
CA THR A 717 -5.05 -44.03 -20.07
C THR A 717 -4.28 -45.28 -20.51
N LEU A 718 -4.81 -46.48 -20.25
CA LEU A 718 -4.28 -47.76 -20.75
C LEU A 718 -5.06 -48.21 -21.99
#